data_AF-A0A9D5P6P7-F1
#
_entry.id   AF-A0A9D5P6P7-F1
#
_cell.length_a   1.000
_cell.length_b   1.000
_cell.length_c   1.000
_cell.angle_alpha   90.00
_cell.angle_beta   90.00
_cell.angle_gamma   90.00
#
_symmetry.space_group_name_H-M   'P 1'
#
loop_
_entity.id
_entity.type
_entity.pdbx_description
1 polymer ?
#
loop_
_entity_poly.entity_id
_entity_poly.type
_entity_poly.pdbx_seq_one_letter_code
_entity_poly.pdbx_strand_id
1 'polypeptide(L)'
;MKYTLLLSGLVLGLNSVAYALDGTGTQENPFKISTAEDLFEFANVVKAGNDSAVAIQMDNIILDKPWTPIGDYKNVSTSFKGSYDGQKYEIKNLTIADDTIGHIGLFSSAYKAEFKNIVLKECKLQTEKNYAAGICASASYSTFDGCYVDGEISAQSECAGIASGLSHSHVSNCTNKANITSNSYAGGICGSGSHTNYVSCYNEGVIKGNYSIGGIVGYASGNNSIAYCGNTGDVTDISLKGNNAAGLCGNAGKGIVIKYSYNSGTVKGGKYQTGALIAGDDIKDTVFKKCFYKEGCAKLSDGTKVYALGVTKGYAPQDDSDRSVSTFKNDKIVTSGALCCLLNQSMSNDSIVWFQKCGEGYPKTDSTLGIVYMATEMNCDSTFNNKTTFQNTKPENVIIPDHVYDPYKCKSCGHVDPNYVTAKDGFYQIGTADELRWFSAYVNEGHHNANAKLTDNIKLNNISIDDALADSSIVPNIWTEIGKKTPYSGTFDGQGYSIAGLYLTYDLNKKYTYKEKMRIAQNGLFGTLENAVVKNVIILDSYVRGPENVGSIAGYVMSNVTIDNCHNHGTVYGDYQVGGIVGITKGKNIHITNCSNSGFVTNGGNNYNEGNLGGIIGCISNNKGDSIYVKNCFNKGILSGRLFVGGIVGYCLSYTDINACYNIGEITACGNSAGIIFFSNGTEYKMTQCFNSGQITNVNTGTRNNGKEALCNGTNDPETCFNNYYLMGDIPSSVGTAMRQDQFASGEVCYKLNNGISDGSQPYFQNLTEIRGEVPDGLLANDTIDKHPVLDKEHRVVYFDNTYYNFFDPTSLNNKVAYRMPSIHTEGKDIVIIGTDETISLYDITGKCLLKNSNHNKQNEVRLTVSKSGVYMVAISNTVYKIIVK
;
A
#
# COMPACT_ATOMS: atom_id res chain seq x y z
N MET A 1 40.30 -75.78 -53.39
CA MET A 1 41.49 -75.94 -54.24
C MET A 1 41.80 -74.61 -54.89
N LYS A 2 43.10 -74.34 -55.04
CA LYS A 2 43.77 -73.23 -55.73
C LYS A 2 43.17 -72.93 -57.13
N TYR A 3 42.91 -71.66 -57.44
CA TYR A 3 43.68 -70.71 -58.30
C TYR A 3 43.51 -70.84 -59.83
N THR A 4 43.00 -69.73 -60.41
CA THR A 4 43.33 -69.03 -61.67
C THR A 4 43.18 -69.74 -63.03
N LEU A 5 42.27 -69.27 -63.91
CA LEU A 5 42.52 -68.31 -65.01
C LEU A 5 41.25 -68.07 -65.88
N LEU A 6 41.25 -66.93 -66.60
CA LEU A 6 40.56 -66.59 -67.87
C LEU A 6 39.21 -65.84 -67.89
N LEU A 7 39.34 -64.58 -68.36
CA LEU A 7 38.67 -63.93 -69.51
C LEU A 7 37.16 -63.56 -69.47
N SER A 8 36.97 -62.22 -69.56
CA SER A 8 36.06 -61.46 -70.43
C SER A 8 34.54 -61.77 -70.43
N GLY A 9 33.76 -60.75 -70.03
CA GLY A 9 32.36 -60.62 -70.40
C GLY A 9 31.58 -59.73 -69.44
N LEU A 10 31.40 -58.46 -69.81
CA LEU A 10 30.25 -57.59 -69.52
C LEU A 10 29.39 -57.95 -68.28
N VAL A 11 29.53 -57.21 -67.18
CA VAL A 11 28.42 -57.01 -66.24
C VAL A 11 28.20 -55.52 -66.08
N LEU A 12 26.98 -55.13 -66.41
CA LEU A 12 26.43 -53.79 -66.38
C LEU A 12 26.74 -53.09 -65.05
N GLY A 13 27.32 -51.89 -65.14
CA GLY A 13 27.29 -50.94 -64.04
C GLY A 13 25.82 -50.60 -63.76
N LEU A 14 25.31 -51.10 -62.64
CA LEU A 14 24.13 -50.52 -62.01
C LEU A 14 24.55 -49.13 -61.53
N ASN A 15 24.29 -48.12 -62.37
CA ASN A 15 24.12 -46.75 -61.91
C ASN A 15 23.09 -46.80 -60.78
N SER A 16 23.53 -46.61 -59.53
CA SER A 16 22.61 -46.19 -58.48
C SER A 16 22.08 -44.84 -58.93
N VAL A 17 20.82 -44.80 -59.37
CA VAL A 17 20.14 -43.53 -59.59
C VAL A 17 20.18 -42.81 -58.25
N ALA A 18 20.88 -41.67 -58.17
CA ALA A 18 20.84 -40.83 -56.98
C ALA A 18 19.37 -40.46 -56.74
N TYR A 19 18.82 -40.86 -55.60
CA TYR A 19 17.48 -40.47 -55.20
C TYR A 19 17.48 -38.94 -55.05
N ALA A 20 16.68 -38.24 -55.85
CA ALA A 20 16.66 -36.77 -55.87
C ALA A 20 15.31 -36.28 -55.36
N LEU A 21 15.34 -35.35 -54.41
CA LEU A 21 14.15 -34.68 -53.91
C LEU A 21 13.52 -33.80 -54.99
N ASP A 22 12.18 -33.74 -55.02
CA ASP A 22 11.46 -32.76 -55.83
C ASP A 22 11.60 -31.37 -55.20
N GLY A 23 12.19 -30.43 -55.94
CA GLY A 23 12.53 -29.08 -55.47
C GLY A 23 14.03 -28.82 -55.43
N THR A 24 14.42 -27.57 -55.16
CA THR A 24 15.84 -27.16 -55.02
C THR A 24 16.21 -26.79 -53.58
N GLY A 25 15.27 -26.87 -52.65
CA GLY A 25 15.48 -26.51 -51.25
C GLY A 25 15.58 -25.00 -51.02
N THR A 26 15.09 -24.18 -51.95
CA THR A 26 15.04 -22.71 -51.80
C THR A 26 13.65 -22.27 -51.36
N GLN A 27 13.49 -21.02 -50.93
CA GLN A 27 12.19 -20.51 -50.51
C GLN A 27 11.16 -20.47 -51.66
N GLU A 28 11.61 -20.25 -52.90
CA GLU A 28 10.78 -20.24 -54.11
C GLU A 28 10.44 -21.65 -54.61
N ASN A 29 11.33 -22.62 -54.31
CA ASN A 29 11.21 -24.00 -54.77
C ASN A 29 11.70 -24.97 -53.68
N PRO A 30 10.88 -25.16 -52.62
CA PRO A 30 11.24 -25.99 -51.47
C PRO A 30 11.26 -27.47 -51.84
N PHE A 31 12.00 -28.26 -51.07
CA PHE A 31 11.93 -29.72 -51.18
C PHE A 31 10.55 -30.22 -50.73
N LYS A 32 9.90 -31.04 -51.55
CA LYS A 32 8.61 -31.65 -51.23
C LYS A 32 8.83 -33.01 -50.59
N ILE A 33 8.34 -33.18 -49.36
CA ILE A 33 8.54 -34.40 -48.58
C ILE A 33 7.21 -35.14 -48.47
N SER A 34 7.04 -36.26 -49.17
CA SER A 34 5.78 -37.02 -49.17
C SER A 34 5.93 -38.43 -48.58
N THR A 35 7.15 -38.95 -48.53
CA THR A 35 7.45 -40.32 -48.13
C THR A 35 8.53 -40.39 -47.05
N ALA A 36 8.70 -41.57 -46.45
CA ALA A 36 9.80 -41.81 -45.52
C ALA A 36 11.16 -41.62 -46.23
N GLU A 37 11.29 -42.12 -47.44
CA GLU A 37 12.49 -41.97 -48.29
C GLU A 37 12.84 -40.50 -48.55
N ASP A 38 11.85 -39.65 -48.86
CA ASP A 38 12.08 -38.20 -49.02
C ASP A 38 12.65 -37.59 -47.74
N LEU A 39 12.08 -37.95 -46.59
CA LEU A 39 12.51 -37.40 -45.31
C LEU A 39 13.93 -37.86 -44.95
N PHE A 40 14.28 -39.13 -45.22
CA PHE A 40 15.65 -39.62 -45.08
C PHE A 40 16.62 -38.91 -46.02
N GLU A 41 16.23 -38.67 -47.27
CA GLU A 41 17.09 -37.97 -48.22
C GLU A 41 17.26 -36.49 -47.86
N PHE A 42 16.22 -35.83 -47.35
CA PHE A 42 16.35 -34.48 -46.83
C PHE A 42 17.39 -34.39 -45.70
N ALA A 43 17.41 -35.38 -44.81
CA ALA A 43 18.45 -35.46 -43.78
C ALA A 43 19.87 -35.61 -44.37
N ASN A 44 20.02 -36.41 -45.44
CA ASN A 44 21.29 -36.57 -46.14
C ASN A 44 21.73 -35.27 -46.83
N VAL A 45 20.82 -34.56 -47.49
CA VAL A 45 21.08 -33.29 -48.18
C VAL A 45 21.57 -32.22 -47.19
N VAL A 46 20.92 -32.10 -46.04
CA VAL A 46 21.35 -31.20 -44.96
C VAL A 46 22.75 -31.61 -44.45
N LYS A 47 22.96 -32.90 -44.20
CA LYS A 47 24.25 -33.44 -43.75
C LYS A 47 25.38 -33.25 -44.77
N ALA A 48 25.06 -33.24 -46.07
CA ALA A 48 26.00 -33.00 -47.15
C ALA A 48 26.40 -31.52 -47.31
N GLY A 49 25.80 -30.61 -46.53
CA GLY A 49 26.16 -29.20 -46.47
C GLY A 49 25.09 -28.23 -46.96
N ASN A 50 23.92 -28.71 -47.42
CA ASN A 50 22.79 -27.84 -47.72
C ASN A 50 21.99 -27.54 -46.44
N ASP A 51 22.65 -26.93 -45.47
CA ASP A 51 22.13 -26.71 -44.11
C ASP A 51 21.01 -25.67 -44.03
N SER A 52 20.84 -24.86 -45.07
CA SER A 52 19.85 -23.77 -45.17
C SER A 52 18.62 -24.17 -46.01
N ALA A 53 18.47 -25.47 -46.29
CA ALA A 53 17.41 -25.99 -47.15
C ALA A 53 16.00 -25.74 -46.60
N VAL A 54 15.09 -25.38 -47.49
CA VAL A 54 13.65 -25.22 -47.24
C VAL A 54 12.92 -26.48 -47.66
N ALA A 55 12.11 -27.05 -46.76
CA ALA A 55 11.29 -28.23 -47.03
C ALA A 55 9.84 -28.01 -46.61
N ILE A 56 8.93 -28.62 -47.38
CA ILE A 56 7.50 -28.63 -47.14
C ILE A 56 7.00 -30.08 -47.21
N GLN A 57 6.37 -30.55 -46.14
CA GLN A 57 5.75 -31.87 -46.10
C GLN A 57 4.40 -31.86 -46.81
N MET A 58 4.14 -32.88 -47.63
CA MET A 58 2.99 -32.95 -48.52
C MET A 58 2.02 -34.10 -48.19
N ASP A 59 2.44 -35.05 -47.35
CA ASP A 59 1.62 -36.19 -46.93
C ASP A 59 2.05 -36.70 -45.54
N ASN A 60 1.24 -37.57 -44.93
CA ASN A 60 1.58 -38.28 -43.71
C ASN A 60 2.71 -39.30 -43.97
N ILE A 61 3.68 -39.35 -43.07
CA ILE A 61 4.86 -40.21 -43.17
C ILE A 61 4.85 -41.21 -42.02
N ILE A 62 5.08 -42.48 -42.32
CA ILE A 62 5.29 -43.53 -41.31
C ILE A 62 6.72 -44.02 -41.46
N LEU A 63 7.53 -43.87 -40.42
CA LEU A 63 8.89 -44.37 -40.41
C LEU A 63 8.89 -45.85 -40.04
N ASP A 64 9.56 -46.66 -40.85
CA ASP A 64 9.68 -48.12 -40.70
C ASP A 64 11.08 -48.57 -40.26
N LYS A 65 12.04 -47.64 -40.25
CA LYS A 65 13.42 -47.85 -39.81
C LYS A 65 13.89 -46.73 -38.87
N PRO A 66 14.92 -46.99 -38.06
CA PRO A 66 15.44 -46.00 -37.12
C PRO A 66 15.90 -44.71 -37.81
N TRP A 67 15.60 -43.59 -37.17
CA TRP A 67 15.88 -42.24 -37.60
C TRP A 67 17.30 -41.80 -37.26
N THR A 68 17.90 -41.02 -38.16
CA THR A 68 19.12 -40.24 -37.88
C THR A 68 18.74 -38.76 -37.83
N PRO A 69 18.94 -38.07 -36.70
CA PRO A 69 18.58 -36.67 -36.54
C PRO A 69 19.20 -35.75 -37.61
N ILE A 70 18.42 -34.75 -38.05
CA ILE A 70 18.87 -33.72 -39.01
C ILE A 70 19.75 -32.67 -38.32
N GLY A 71 20.81 -32.23 -38.99
CA GLY A 71 21.82 -31.33 -38.45
C GLY A 71 22.83 -32.04 -37.54
N ASP A 72 23.95 -31.39 -37.27
CA ASP A 72 25.01 -31.90 -36.39
C ASP A 72 25.27 -30.94 -35.22
N TYR A 73 25.07 -31.44 -33.99
CA TYR A 73 25.31 -30.72 -32.75
C TYR A 73 26.80 -30.47 -32.46
N LYS A 74 27.71 -31.27 -33.04
CA LYS A 74 29.15 -31.14 -32.80
C LYS A 74 29.76 -29.94 -33.53
N ASN A 75 29.07 -29.42 -34.54
CA ASN A 75 29.55 -28.30 -35.33
C ASN A 75 28.41 -27.38 -35.73
N VAL A 76 28.43 -26.15 -35.21
CA VAL A 76 27.43 -25.12 -35.50
C VAL A 76 27.36 -24.78 -37.00
N SER A 77 28.45 -24.99 -37.76
CA SER A 77 28.45 -24.75 -39.20
C SER A 77 27.60 -25.74 -39.98
N THR A 78 27.25 -26.89 -39.39
CA THR A 78 26.42 -27.96 -39.95
C THR A 78 25.13 -28.19 -39.16
N SER A 79 24.78 -27.28 -38.25
CA SER A 79 23.44 -27.22 -37.67
C SER A 79 22.43 -26.81 -38.74
N PHE A 80 21.19 -27.25 -38.61
CA PHE A 80 20.14 -26.86 -39.56
C PHE A 80 19.81 -25.37 -39.42
N LYS A 81 19.80 -24.64 -40.53
CA LYS A 81 19.55 -23.19 -40.63
C LYS A 81 18.38 -22.84 -41.55
N GLY A 82 17.80 -23.87 -42.18
CA GLY A 82 16.71 -23.73 -43.13
C GLY A 82 15.34 -23.69 -42.46
N SER A 83 14.32 -24.05 -43.22
CA SER A 83 12.95 -24.14 -42.71
C SER A 83 12.29 -25.46 -43.08
N TYR A 84 11.48 -25.98 -42.16
CA TYR A 84 10.68 -27.18 -42.38
C TYR A 84 9.23 -26.89 -42.00
N ASP A 85 8.32 -26.92 -42.98
CA ASP A 85 6.88 -26.80 -42.76
C ASP A 85 6.20 -28.17 -42.91
N GLY A 86 5.72 -28.72 -41.81
CA GLY A 86 5.01 -29.99 -41.78
C GLY A 86 3.60 -29.93 -42.37
N GLN A 87 3.04 -28.73 -42.62
CA GLN A 87 1.66 -28.51 -43.07
C GLN A 87 0.58 -29.28 -42.26
N LYS A 88 0.89 -29.62 -41.00
CA LYS A 88 0.06 -30.44 -40.10
C LYS A 88 -0.10 -31.90 -40.51
N TYR A 89 0.65 -32.39 -41.50
CA TYR A 89 0.77 -33.82 -41.77
C TYR A 89 1.56 -34.52 -40.67
N GLU A 90 1.19 -35.77 -40.41
CA GLU A 90 1.76 -36.57 -39.32
C GLU A 90 3.08 -37.23 -39.75
N ILE A 91 4.06 -37.28 -38.84
CA ILE A 91 5.20 -38.19 -38.92
C ILE A 91 5.06 -39.18 -37.75
N LYS A 92 4.94 -40.48 -38.07
CA LYS A 92 4.73 -41.57 -37.11
C LYS A 92 5.99 -42.41 -36.91
N ASN A 93 6.07 -43.03 -35.73
CA ASN A 93 7.09 -44.03 -35.39
C ASN A 93 8.53 -43.52 -35.46
N LEU A 94 8.76 -42.25 -35.10
CA LEU A 94 10.11 -41.70 -34.97
C LEU A 94 10.84 -42.40 -33.80
N THR A 95 11.81 -43.24 -34.14
CA THR A 95 12.63 -44.02 -33.20
C THR A 95 14.11 -43.88 -33.54
N ILE A 96 15.02 -44.11 -32.59
CA ILE A 96 16.47 -44.05 -32.84
C ILE A 96 17.09 -45.37 -32.40
N ALA A 97 18.04 -45.89 -33.19
CA ALA A 97 18.65 -47.19 -32.97
C ALA A 97 19.75 -47.19 -31.90
N ASP A 98 20.44 -46.07 -31.75
CA ASP A 98 21.61 -45.92 -30.89
C ASP A 98 21.32 -44.90 -29.79
N ASP A 99 21.05 -45.41 -28.59
CA ASP A 99 20.79 -44.64 -27.38
C ASP A 99 22.06 -43.96 -26.81
N THR A 100 23.23 -44.23 -27.40
CA THR A 100 24.51 -43.59 -27.05
C THR A 100 24.74 -42.26 -27.79
N ILE A 101 23.88 -41.90 -28.75
CA ILE A 101 23.91 -40.60 -29.41
C ILE A 101 23.35 -39.55 -28.45
N GLY A 102 24.12 -38.48 -28.19
CA GLY A 102 23.62 -37.30 -27.51
C GLY A 102 23.02 -36.31 -28.50
N HIS A 103 21.89 -35.67 -28.17
CA HIS A 103 21.14 -34.71 -29.01
C HIS A 103 20.23 -35.39 -30.04
N ILE A 104 19.14 -35.96 -29.54
CA ILE A 104 18.18 -36.70 -30.35
C ILE A 104 16.84 -35.98 -30.52
N GLY A 105 16.27 -36.12 -31.71
CA GLY A 105 14.99 -35.56 -32.13
C GLY A 105 14.82 -35.73 -33.63
N LEU A 106 13.77 -35.13 -34.21
CA LEU A 106 13.70 -34.99 -35.67
C LEU A 106 14.96 -34.25 -36.18
N PHE A 107 15.35 -33.21 -35.45
CA PHE A 107 16.58 -32.44 -35.62
C PHE A 107 17.48 -32.58 -34.37
N SER A 108 18.81 -32.70 -34.55
CA SER A 108 19.76 -32.68 -33.43
C SER A 108 20.12 -31.25 -33.01
N SER A 109 20.33 -30.35 -33.99
CA SER A 109 20.83 -29.00 -33.74
C SER A 109 20.36 -28.03 -34.80
N ALA A 110 19.96 -26.84 -34.38
CA ALA A 110 19.48 -25.77 -35.27
C ALA A 110 20.00 -24.38 -34.89
N TYR A 111 20.21 -23.54 -35.90
CA TYR A 111 20.65 -22.16 -35.73
C TYR A 111 19.96 -21.26 -36.76
N LYS A 112 19.16 -20.29 -36.30
CA LYS A 112 18.33 -19.45 -37.18
C LYS A 112 17.35 -20.23 -38.06
N ALA A 113 16.87 -21.38 -37.59
CA ALA A 113 15.93 -22.22 -38.32
C ALA A 113 14.46 -21.87 -38.02
N GLU A 114 13.57 -22.29 -38.91
CA GLU A 114 12.12 -22.20 -38.73
C GLU A 114 11.46 -23.58 -38.80
N PHE A 115 10.72 -23.95 -37.76
CA PHE A 115 9.94 -25.19 -37.70
C PHE A 115 8.45 -24.82 -37.62
N LYS A 116 7.67 -25.24 -38.60
CA LYS A 116 6.24 -24.89 -38.71
C LYS A 116 5.39 -26.15 -38.83
N ASN A 117 4.27 -26.19 -38.10
CA ASN A 117 3.21 -27.19 -38.28
C ASN A 117 3.67 -28.66 -38.29
N ILE A 118 4.75 -29.00 -37.58
CA ILE A 118 5.27 -30.37 -37.53
C ILE A 118 4.44 -31.17 -36.53
N VAL A 119 3.87 -32.29 -36.96
CA VAL A 119 3.05 -33.17 -36.10
C VAL A 119 3.76 -34.51 -35.95
N LEU A 120 4.37 -34.74 -34.78
CA LEU A 120 4.94 -36.04 -34.42
C LEU A 120 3.93 -36.85 -33.61
N LYS A 121 3.71 -38.09 -34.04
CA LYS A 121 2.81 -39.05 -33.40
C LYS A 121 3.57 -40.34 -33.09
N GLU A 122 3.26 -40.93 -31.94
CA GLU A 122 3.81 -42.24 -31.56
C GLU A 122 5.35 -42.27 -31.60
N CYS A 123 6.00 -41.17 -31.24
CA CYS A 123 7.46 -41.13 -31.20
C CYS A 123 7.98 -41.89 -29.97
N LYS A 124 9.15 -42.53 -30.10
CA LYS A 124 9.86 -43.15 -28.99
C LYS A 124 11.34 -42.79 -29.06
N LEU A 125 11.70 -41.75 -28.32
CA LEU A 125 13.03 -41.14 -28.35
C LEU A 125 13.71 -41.34 -27.00
N GLN A 126 14.71 -42.21 -26.94
CA GLN A 126 15.40 -42.55 -25.69
C GLN A 126 16.92 -42.45 -25.90
N THR A 127 17.60 -41.70 -25.03
CA THR A 127 19.06 -41.60 -25.00
C THR A 127 19.56 -41.69 -23.56
N GLU A 128 20.68 -42.39 -23.36
CA GLU A 128 21.41 -42.40 -22.09
C GLU A 128 22.37 -41.21 -21.96
N LYS A 129 22.37 -40.29 -22.94
CA LYS A 129 23.22 -39.10 -23.00
C LYS A 129 22.41 -37.81 -22.82
N ASN A 130 22.88 -36.74 -23.45
CA ASN A 130 22.58 -35.37 -23.04
C ASN A 130 21.12 -35.00 -23.31
N TYR A 131 20.75 -34.71 -24.56
CA TYR A 131 19.49 -34.01 -24.88
C TYR A 131 18.56 -34.85 -25.75
N ALA A 132 17.27 -34.84 -25.43
CA ALA A 132 16.21 -35.41 -26.27
C ALA A 132 14.99 -34.50 -26.36
N ALA A 133 14.51 -34.26 -27.58
CA ALA A 133 13.21 -33.64 -27.80
C ALA A 133 12.55 -34.14 -29.08
N GLY A 134 11.23 -33.98 -29.19
CA GLY A 134 10.50 -34.42 -30.38
C GLY A 134 11.00 -33.70 -31.63
N ILE A 135 10.97 -32.37 -31.63
CA ILE A 135 11.34 -31.58 -32.80
C ILE A 135 12.85 -31.36 -32.87
N CYS A 136 13.46 -30.68 -31.88
CA CYS A 136 14.87 -30.32 -31.96
C CYS A 136 15.58 -30.42 -30.61
N ALA A 137 16.68 -31.17 -30.52
CA ALA A 137 17.38 -31.31 -29.24
C ALA A 137 18.04 -29.99 -28.76
N SER A 138 18.63 -29.20 -29.66
CA SER A 138 19.21 -27.89 -29.32
C SER A 138 18.98 -26.87 -30.42
N ALA A 139 18.51 -25.68 -30.09
CA ALA A 139 18.34 -24.61 -31.06
C ALA A 139 18.72 -23.23 -30.52
N SER A 140 19.28 -22.39 -31.39
CA SER A 140 19.57 -20.99 -31.08
C SER A 140 19.00 -20.08 -32.16
N TYR A 141 18.47 -18.91 -31.76
CA TYR A 141 17.88 -17.93 -32.68
C TYR A 141 16.79 -18.50 -33.60
N SER A 142 16.10 -19.57 -33.18
CA SER A 142 15.19 -20.33 -34.03
C SER A 142 13.73 -20.13 -33.62
N THR A 143 12.81 -20.48 -34.53
CA THR A 143 11.38 -20.38 -34.29
C THR A 143 10.70 -21.75 -34.40
N PHE A 144 9.75 -21.99 -33.50
CA PHE A 144 8.90 -23.18 -33.49
C PHE A 144 7.46 -22.71 -33.44
N ASP A 145 6.67 -22.98 -34.47
CA ASP A 145 5.29 -22.51 -34.56
C ASP A 145 4.33 -23.63 -34.95
N GLY A 146 3.29 -23.85 -34.16
CA GLY A 146 2.25 -24.83 -34.48
C GLY A 146 2.70 -26.29 -34.42
N CYS A 147 3.81 -26.60 -33.74
CA CYS A 147 4.32 -27.96 -33.64
C CYS A 147 3.59 -28.78 -32.55
N TYR A 148 3.33 -30.04 -32.85
CA TYR A 148 2.65 -30.98 -31.95
C TYR A 148 3.50 -32.25 -31.78
N VAL A 149 3.68 -32.72 -30.54
CA VAL A 149 4.47 -33.93 -30.25
C VAL A 149 3.73 -34.86 -29.29
N ASP A 150 3.69 -36.14 -29.64
CA ASP A 150 3.01 -37.21 -28.90
C ASP A 150 3.82 -38.50 -28.96
N GLY A 151 3.92 -39.21 -27.85
CA GLY A 151 4.82 -40.36 -27.67
C GLY A 151 5.53 -40.41 -26.32
N GLU A 152 6.73 -40.99 -26.29
CA GLU A 152 7.59 -41.14 -25.11
C GLU A 152 9.00 -40.62 -25.40
N ILE A 153 9.48 -39.68 -24.58
CA ILE A 153 10.80 -39.05 -24.76
C ILE A 153 11.57 -39.09 -23.45
N SER A 154 12.80 -39.59 -23.47
CA SER A 154 13.67 -39.63 -22.30
C SER A 154 15.14 -39.33 -22.58
N ALA A 155 15.79 -38.60 -21.66
CA ALA A 155 17.22 -38.30 -21.70
C ALA A 155 17.87 -38.28 -20.32
N GLN A 156 19.20 -38.40 -20.26
CA GLN A 156 19.97 -38.29 -19.02
C GLN A 156 20.14 -36.84 -18.55
N SER A 157 20.16 -35.84 -19.45
CA SER A 157 20.33 -34.42 -19.05
C SER A 157 19.08 -33.57 -19.29
N GLU A 158 18.79 -33.17 -20.53
CA GLU A 158 17.69 -32.25 -20.83
C GLU A 158 16.66 -32.91 -21.73
N CYS A 159 15.39 -32.85 -21.34
CA CYS A 159 14.34 -33.53 -22.09
C CYS A 159 13.08 -32.66 -22.21
N ALA A 160 12.49 -32.63 -23.41
CA ALA A 160 11.25 -31.91 -23.65
C ALA A 160 10.45 -32.43 -24.84
N GLY A 161 9.19 -32.01 -24.95
CA GLY A 161 8.35 -32.31 -26.10
C GLY A 161 8.83 -31.62 -27.37
N ILE A 162 9.02 -30.30 -27.32
CA ILE A 162 9.35 -29.50 -28.51
C ILE A 162 10.86 -29.36 -28.69
N ALA A 163 11.55 -28.76 -27.72
CA ALA A 163 13.00 -28.57 -27.80
C ALA A 163 13.72 -28.66 -26.46
N SER A 164 14.82 -29.41 -26.36
CA SER A 164 15.49 -29.58 -25.05
C SER A 164 16.20 -28.31 -24.61
N GLY A 165 17.08 -27.75 -25.44
CA GLY A 165 17.85 -26.53 -25.13
C GLY A 165 17.56 -25.40 -26.12
N LEU A 166 17.15 -24.24 -25.62
CA LEU A 166 16.83 -23.05 -26.42
C LEU A 166 17.63 -21.83 -25.97
N SER A 167 18.12 -21.05 -26.93
CA SER A 167 18.73 -19.75 -26.69
C SER A 167 18.23 -18.71 -27.69
N HIS A 168 17.82 -17.54 -27.22
CA HIS A 168 17.32 -16.43 -28.05
C HIS A 168 16.24 -16.84 -29.06
N SER A 169 15.36 -17.76 -28.67
CA SER A 169 14.40 -18.42 -29.58
C SER A 169 12.94 -18.03 -29.26
N HIS A 170 12.04 -18.38 -30.19
CA HIS A 170 10.60 -18.16 -30.03
C HIS A 170 9.85 -19.48 -30.23
N VAL A 171 8.99 -19.83 -29.27
CA VAL A 171 8.14 -21.01 -29.36
C VAL A 171 6.69 -20.55 -29.23
N SER A 172 5.91 -20.73 -30.29
CA SER A 172 4.52 -20.31 -30.38
C SER A 172 3.59 -21.46 -30.77
N ASN A 173 2.38 -21.46 -30.24
CA ASN A 173 1.30 -22.37 -30.67
C ASN A 173 1.67 -23.87 -30.62
N CYS A 174 2.63 -24.24 -29.77
CA CYS A 174 3.15 -25.61 -29.72
C CYS A 174 2.49 -26.42 -28.61
N THR A 175 2.25 -27.71 -28.87
CA THR A 175 1.63 -28.63 -27.91
C THR A 175 2.49 -29.87 -27.69
N ASN A 176 2.75 -30.18 -26.43
CA ASN A 176 3.30 -31.47 -26.02
C ASN A 176 2.23 -32.34 -25.37
N LYS A 177 2.00 -33.52 -25.93
CA LYS A 177 1.26 -34.63 -25.33
C LYS A 177 2.18 -35.80 -24.95
N ALA A 178 3.42 -35.80 -25.42
CA ALA A 178 4.37 -36.85 -25.10
C ALA A 178 4.74 -36.89 -23.62
N ASN A 179 4.96 -38.09 -23.10
CA ASN A 179 5.49 -38.28 -21.75
C ASN A 179 6.99 -38.01 -21.76
N ILE A 180 7.43 -37.13 -20.85
CA ILE A 180 8.82 -36.66 -20.76
C ILE A 180 9.47 -37.23 -19.50
N THR A 181 10.62 -37.86 -19.64
CA THR A 181 11.44 -38.34 -18.51
C THR A 181 12.87 -37.82 -18.60
N SER A 182 13.32 -37.06 -17.59
CA SER A 182 14.70 -36.53 -17.54
C SER A 182 15.39 -36.80 -16.22
N ASN A 183 16.71 -37.02 -16.25
CA ASN A 183 17.51 -37.08 -15.04
C ASN A 183 18.09 -35.72 -14.60
N SER A 184 17.90 -34.64 -15.37
CA SER A 184 18.20 -33.27 -14.93
C SER A 184 17.05 -32.30 -15.24
N TYR A 185 17.08 -31.56 -16.34
CA TYR A 185 16.04 -30.58 -16.69
C TYR A 185 14.95 -31.23 -17.54
N ALA A 186 13.70 -31.09 -17.12
CA ALA A 186 12.53 -31.60 -17.82
C ALA A 186 11.51 -30.48 -18.02
N GLY A 187 11.04 -30.29 -19.25
CA GLY A 187 9.85 -29.47 -19.46
C GLY A 187 8.98 -29.95 -20.60
N GLY A 188 7.67 -29.67 -20.52
CA GLY A 188 6.74 -30.14 -21.53
C GLY A 188 7.06 -29.55 -22.90
N ILE A 189 7.36 -28.25 -22.94
CA ILE A 189 7.73 -27.54 -24.16
C ILE A 189 9.25 -27.46 -24.30
N CYS A 190 9.93 -27.03 -23.23
CA CYS A 190 11.37 -26.85 -23.25
C CYS A 190 12.09 -27.35 -21.99
N GLY A 191 13.26 -27.97 -22.15
CA GLY A 191 14.08 -28.42 -21.03
C GLY A 191 14.78 -27.24 -20.35
N SER A 192 15.58 -26.50 -21.12
CA SER A 192 16.36 -25.34 -20.70
C SER A 192 16.19 -24.20 -21.70
N GLY A 193 15.70 -23.05 -21.24
CA GLY A 193 15.51 -21.84 -22.04
C GLY A 193 16.37 -20.68 -21.57
N SER A 194 17.07 -20.05 -22.51
CA SER A 194 17.77 -18.78 -22.29
C SER A 194 17.22 -17.70 -23.20
N HIS A 195 16.80 -16.56 -22.64
CA HIS A 195 16.25 -15.43 -23.41
C HIS A 195 15.16 -15.85 -24.41
N THR A 196 14.28 -16.76 -24.01
CA THR A 196 13.32 -17.41 -24.88
C THR A 196 11.88 -17.02 -24.52
N ASN A 197 11.06 -16.84 -25.56
CA ASN A 197 9.65 -16.51 -25.43
C ASN A 197 8.79 -17.74 -25.73
N TYR A 198 7.89 -18.07 -24.80
CA TYR A 198 6.88 -19.10 -24.94
C TYR A 198 5.52 -18.44 -25.01
N VAL A 199 4.82 -18.62 -26.13
CA VAL A 199 3.53 -17.96 -26.40
C VAL A 199 2.52 -19.01 -26.84
N SER A 200 1.36 -19.10 -26.18
CA SER A 200 0.31 -20.03 -26.62
C SER A 200 0.76 -21.49 -26.66
N CYS A 201 1.58 -21.91 -25.69
CA CYS A 201 2.11 -23.28 -25.63
C CYS A 201 1.42 -24.13 -24.56
N TYR A 202 1.24 -25.41 -24.86
CA TYR A 202 0.45 -26.33 -24.04
C TYR A 202 1.18 -27.61 -23.71
N ASN A 203 1.19 -27.97 -22.43
CA ASN A 203 1.59 -29.31 -22.01
C ASN A 203 0.39 -30.11 -21.48
N GLU A 204 0.18 -31.28 -22.08
CA GLU A 204 -0.79 -32.30 -21.68
C GLU A 204 -0.08 -33.61 -21.26
N GLY A 205 1.17 -33.81 -21.68
CA GLY A 205 1.96 -34.98 -21.34
C GLY A 205 2.44 -34.99 -19.89
N VAL A 206 2.67 -36.18 -19.34
CA VAL A 206 3.22 -36.33 -17.99
C VAL A 206 4.72 -36.04 -18.01
N ILE A 207 5.19 -35.22 -17.08
CA ILE A 207 6.60 -34.83 -16.96
C ILE A 207 7.17 -35.40 -15.68
N LYS A 208 8.23 -36.19 -15.82
CA LYS A 208 8.99 -36.77 -14.73
C LYS A 208 10.43 -36.30 -14.81
N GLY A 209 10.95 -35.74 -13.72
CA GLY A 209 12.30 -35.17 -13.69
C GLY A 209 13.03 -35.41 -12.38
N ASN A 210 14.31 -35.07 -12.34
CA ASN A 210 15.18 -35.25 -11.16
C ASN A 210 15.99 -34.00 -10.78
N TYR A 211 15.77 -32.82 -11.38
CA TYR A 211 16.46 -31.59 -10.96
C TYR A 211 15.64 -30.30 -11.13
N SER A 212 15.25 -29.94 -12.36
CA SER A 212 14.37 -28.78 -12.62
C SER A 212 13.23 -29.21 -13.54
N ILE A 213 12.00 -29.12 -13.07
CA ILE A 213 10.85 -29.77 -13.70
C ILE A 213 9.72 -28.75 -13.85
N GLY A 214 9.35 -28.42 -15.07
CA GLY A 214 8.30 -27.44 -15.34
C GLY A 214 7.29 -27.91 -16.36
N GLY A 215 6.02 -27.60 -16.17
CA GLY A 215 4.99 -27.91 -17.18
C GLY A 215 5.30 -27.34 -18.56
N ILE A 216 5.84 -26.13 -18.63
CA ILE A 216 6.24 -25.49 -19.88
C ILE A 216 7.77 -25.56 -20.04
N VAL A 217 8.51 -25.03 -19.07
CA VAL A 217 9.99 -24.96 -19.13
C VAL A 217 10.62 -25.50 -17.85
N GLY A 218 11.59 -26.41 -17.99
CA GLY A 218 12.32 -26.97 -16.85
C GLY A 218 13.19 -25.92 -16.14
N TYR A 219 14.16 -25.36 -16.85
CA TYR A 219 15.07 -24.32 -16.35
C TYR A 219 15.01 -23.07 -17.26
N ALA A 220 14.81 -21.90 -16.68
CA ALA A 220 14.73 -20.63 -17.41
C ALA A 220 15.84 -19.67 -16.93
N SER A 221 16.88 -19.48 -17.74
CA SER A 221 18.00 -18.58 -17.45
C SER A 221 17.90 -17.26 -18.23
N GLY A 222 18.18 -16.12 -17.60
CA GLY A 222 18.00 -14.81 -18.22
C GLY A 222 16.53 -14.45 -18.47
N ASN A 223 16.31 -13.47 -19.35
CA ASN A 223 14.98 -12.85 -19.55
C ASN A 223 14.04 -13.76 -20.38
N ASN A 224 13.33 -14.66 -19.72
CA ASN A 224 12.32 -15.52 -20.36
C ASN A 224 10.91 -14.95 -20.14
N SER A 225 10.02 -15.20 -21.10
CA SER A 225 8.60 -14.85 -21.01
C SER A 225 7.72 -16.06 -21.28
N ILE A 226 6.73 -16.28 -20.41
CA ILE A 226 5.68 -17.30 -20.58
C ILE A 226 4.34 -16.55 -20.68
N ALA A 227 3.72 -16.58 -21.85
CA ALA A 227 2.48 -15.86 -22.10
C ALA A 227 1.44 -16.76 -22.76
N TYR A 228 0.20 -16.73 -22.27
CA TYR A 228 -0.90 -17.51 -22.82
C TYR A 228 -0.65 -19.03 -22.82
N CYS A 229 0.16 -19.53 -21.88
CA CYS A 229 0.51 -20.95 -21.82
C CYS A 229 -0.33 -21.72 -20.79
N GLY A 230 -0.52 -23.01 -21.03
CA GLY A 230 -1.29 -23.89 -20.15
C GLY A 230 -0.57 -25.20 -19.86
N ASN A 231 -0.55 -25.62 -18.58
CA ASN A 231 -0.14 -26.97 -18.20
C ASN A 231 -1.31 -27.76 -17.59
N THR A 232 -1.60 -28.92 -18.17
CA THR A 232 -2.60 -29.87 -17.68
C THR A 232 -1.97 -31.22 -17.30
N GLY A 233 -0.77 -31.51 -17.83
CA GLY A 233 0.00 -32.70 -17.49
C GLY A 233 0.59 -32.65 -16.09
N ASP A 234 0.72 -33.82 -15.47
CA ASP A 234 1.31 -33.96 -14.14
C ASP A 234 2.82 -33.73 -14.17
N VAL A 235 3.34 -33.00 -13.19
CA VAL A 235 4.76 -32.68 -12.99
C VAL A 235 5.25 -33.38 -11.73
N THR A 236 6.19 -34.31 -11.87
CA THR A 236 6.66 -35.15 -10.75
C THR A 236 8.19 -35.18 -10.66
N ASP A 237 8.73 -34.82 -9.50
CA ASP A 237 10.10 -35.13 -9.10
C ASP A 237 10.19 -36.61 -8.68
N ILE A 238 10.91 -37.41 -9.47
CA ILE A 238 11.04 -38.86 -9.23
C ILE A 238 11.92 -39.13 -8.00
N SER A 239 12.97 -38.32 -7.79
CA SER A 239 13.93 -38.55 -6.71
C SER A 239 13.41 -38.11 -5.34
N LEU A 240 12.52 -37.12 -5.31
CA LEU A 240 12.05 -36.40 -4.12
C LEU A 240 13.19 -35.85 -3.23
N LYS A 241 14.39 -35.66 -3.79
CA LYS A 241 15.66 -35.49 -3.04
C LYS A 241 16.33 -34.11 -3.16
N GLY A 242 15.58 -33.06 -3.49
CA GLY A 242 16.06 -31.68 -3.34
C GLY A 242 16.02 -30.85 -4.61
N ASN A 243 14.94 -30.99 -5.39
CA ASN A 243 14.80 -30.41 -6.71
C ASN A 243 13.69 -29.38 -6.78
N ASN A 244 13.67 -28.65 -7.90
CA ASN A 244 12.68 -27.64 -8.19
C ASN A 244 11.61 -28.19 -9.14
N ALA A 245 10.34 -28.13 -8.73
CA ALA A 245 9.22 -28.58 -9.55
C ALA A 245 8.10 -27.54 -9.58
N ALA A 246 7.58 -27.22 -10.76
CA ALA A 246 6.46 -26.30 -10.86
C ALA A 246 5.53 -26.54 -12.05
N GLY A 247 4.32 -25.98 -11.94
CA GLY A 247 3.30 -26.13 -12.98
C GLY A 247 3.64 -25.47 -14.31
N LEU A 248 4.43 -24.39 -14.34
CA LEU A 248 4.86 -23.72 -15.57
C LEU A 248 6.39 -23.71 -15.72
N CYS A 249 7.11 -23.17 -14.72
CA CYS A 249 8.56 -23.02 -14.76
C CYS A 249 9.23 -23.68 -13.56
N GLY A 250 9.97 -24.76 -13.80
CA GLY A 250 10.59 -25.56 -12.74
C GLY A 250 11.61 -24.78 -11.93
N ASN A 251 12.56 -24.13 -12.59
CA ASN A 251 13.53 -23.24 -11.96
C ASN A 251 13.66 -21.95 -12.76
N ALA A 252 13.09 -20.89 -12.21
CA ALA A 252 13.03 -19.56 -12.79
C ALA A 252 14.22 -18.68 -12.35
N GLY A 253 14.94 -18.15 -13.33
CA GLY A 253 15.94 -17.11 -13.14
C GLY A 253 15.32 -15.72 -12.94
N LYS A 254 16.20 -14.76 -12.61
CA LYS A 254 15.82 -13.36 -12.35
C LYS A 254 15.10 -12.73 -13.54
N GLY A 255 13.98 -12.05 -13.26
CA GLY A 255 13.27 -11.23 -14.24
C GLY A 255 12.35 -11.99 -15.20
N ILE A 256 12.00 -13.25 -14.88
CA ILE A 256 10.99 -13.98 -15.64
C ILE A 256 9.64 -13.26 -15.61
N VAL A 257 8.92 -13.31 -16.73
CA VAL A 257 7.61 -12.68 -16.87
C VAL A 257 6.58 -13.75 -17.22
N ILE A 258 5.52 -13.85 -16.43
CA ILE A 258 4.43 -14.81 -16.67
C ILE A 258 3.10 -14.07 -16.78
N LYS A 259 2.41 -14.27 -17.91
CA LYS A 259 1.18 -13.56 -18.21
C LYS A 259 0.10 -14.50 -18.73
N TYR A 260 -1.13 -14.29 -18.29
CA TYR A 260 -2.33 -14.92 -18.82
C TYR A 260 -2.19 -16.43 -18.95
N SER A 261 -1.53 -17.09 -18.00
CA SER A 261 -1.14 -18.50 -18.10
C SER A 261 -1.70 -19.28 -16.93
N TYR A 262 -1.86 -20.60 -17.09
CA TYR A 262 -2.45 -21.43 -16.04
C TYR A 262 -1.81 -22.80 -15.85
N ASN A 263 -1.93 -23.33 -14.63
CA ASN A 263 -1.62 -24.72 -14.31
C ASN A 263 -2.83 -25.43 -13.67
N SER A 264 -3.26 -26.54 -14.27
CA SER A 264 -4.22 -27.48 -13.65
C SER A 264 -3.63 -28.85 -13.34
N GLY A 265 -2.47 -29.18 -13.92
CA GLY A 265 -1.74 -30.42 -13.65
C GLY A 265 -1.26 -30.49 -12.20
N THR A 266 -1.16 -31.70 -11.65
CA THR A 266 -0.62 -31.86 -10.29
C THR A 266 0.89 -31.66 -10.29
N VAL A 267 1.42 -31.02 -9.24
CA VAL A 267 2.85 -30.80 -9.05
C VAL A 267 3.28 -31.49 -7.77
N LYS A 268 4.09 -32.53 -7.91
CA LYS A 268 4.69 -33.30 -6.81
C LYS A 268 6.19 -33.06 -6.81
N GLY A 269 6.66 -32.17 -5.95
CA GLY A 269 8.09 -31.86 -5.86
C GLY A 269 8.78 -32.42 -4.62
N GLY A 270 10.11 -32.37 -4.64
CA GLY A 270 10.98 -32.86 -3.58
C GLY A 270 11.11 -31.91 -2.38
N LYS A 271 12.29 -31.90 -1.74
CA LYS A 271 12.54 -31.15 -0.51
C LYS A 271 12.87 -29.66 -0.70
N TYR A 272 13.24 -29.22 -1.92
CA TYR A 272 13.83 -27.90 -2.14
C TYR A 272 12.81 -26.82 -2.48
N GLN A 273 12.26 -26.76 -3.69
CA GLN A 273 11.19 -25.81 -4.01
C GLN A 273 10.12 -26.47 -4.87
N THR A 274 8.86 -26.30 -4.49
CA THR A 274 7.72 -26.73 -5.31
C THR A 274 6.77 -25.58 -5.46
N GLY A 275 6.31 -25.26 -6.67
CA GLY A 275 5.37 -24.17 -6.90
C GLY A 275 4.20 -24.58 -7.77
N ALA A 276 3.03 -24.00 -7.56
CA ALA A 276 1.89 -24.25 -8.45
C ALA A 276 2.09 -23.65 -9.84
N LEU A 277 2.87 -22.57 -9.96
CA LEU A 277 3.26 -21.96 -11.23
C LEU A 277 4.77 -21.95 -11.44
N ILE A 278 5.54 -21.48 -10.45
CA ILE A 278 7.02 -21.39 -10.58
C ILE A 278 7.75 -21.86 -9.32
N ALA A 279 8.96 -22.37 -9.49
CA ALA A 279 9.96 -22.52 -8.43
C ALA A 279 11.29 -21.91 -8.89
N GLY A 280 12.22 -21.63 -7.97
CA GLY A 280 13.50 -20.96 -8.23
C GLY A 280 13.97 -20.07 -7.07
N ASP A 281 15.28 -19.88 -6.94
CA ASP A 281 15.89 -19.12 -5.84
C ASP A 281 15.75 -17.60 -5.97
N ASP A 282 15.68 -17.07 -7.19
CA ASP A 282 15.69 -15.64 -7.50
C ASP A 282 14.37 -15.13 -8.09
N ILE A 283 13.25 -15.64 -7.56
CA ILE A 283 11.89 -15.33 -8.06
C ILE A 283 11.26 -14.06 -7.51
N LYS A 284 11.98 -13.29 -6.66
CA LYS A 284 11.46 -12.07 -6.01
C LYS A 284 11.01 -10.97 -6.99
N ASP A 285 11.68 -10.88 -8.13
CA ASP A 285 11.43 -9.87 -9.17
C ASP A 285 10.48 -10.41 -10.28
N THR A 286 9.85 -11.56 -10.06
CA THR A 286 8.95 -12.15 -11.06
C THR A 286 7.71 -11.29 -11.26
N VAL A 287 7.39 -11.00 -12.51
CA VAL A 287 6.17 -10.27 -12.89
C VAL A 287 5.08 -11.27 -13.25
N PHE A 288 4.03 -11.31 -12.43
CA PHE A 288 2.78 -11.99 -12.79
C PHE A 288 1.78 -11.00 -13.39
N LYS A 289 1.08 -11.42 -14.44
CA LYS A 289 -0.12 -10.76 -14.96
C LYS A 289 -1.22 -11.78 -15.19
N LYS A 290 -2.23 -11.85 -14.33
CA LYS A 290 -3.42 -12.73 -14.49
C LYS A 290 -3.06 -14.20 -14.72
N CYS A 291 -2.42 -14.81 -13.74
CA CYS A 291 -2.09 -16.23 -13.80
C CYS A 291 -2.97 -17.05 -12.87
N PHE A 292 -3.22 -18.32 -13.22
CA PHE A 292 -4.18 -19.15 -12.49
C PHE A 292 -3.63 -20.54 -12.17
N TYR A 293 -3.93 -21.08 -10.99
CA TYR A 293 -3.64 -22.47 -10.71
C TYR A 293 -4.77 -23.17 -9.95
N LYS A 294 -4.85 -24.49 -10.12
CA LYS A 294 -5.82 -25.32 -9.41
C LYS A 294 -5.46 -25.37 -7.93
N GLU A 295 -6.42 -25.05 -7.06
CA GLU A 295 -6.19 -25.03 -5.61
C GLU A 295 -5.69 -26.41 -5.12
N GLY A 296 -4.57 -26.42 -4.41
CA GLY A 296 -3.95 -27.64 -3.89
C GLY A 296 -3.31 -28.55 -4.95
N CYS A 297 -3.08 -28.06 -6.18
CA CYS A 297 -2.41 -28.84 -7.23
C CYS A 297 -0.94 -29.10 -6.90
N ALA A 298 -0.29 -28.22 -6.12
CA ALA A 298 1.11 -28.33 -5.74
C ALA A 298 1.26 -28.80 -4.30
N LYS A 299 2.09 -29.83 -4.11
CA LYS A 299 2.41 -30.39 -2.80
C LYS A 299 3.89 -30.76 -2.69
N LEU A 300 4.46 -30.52 -1.51
CA LEU A 300 5.75 -31.08 -1.14
C LEU A 300 5.64 -32.58 -0.86
N SER A 301 6.78 -33.27 -0.86
CA SER A 301 6.90 -34.70 -0.51
C SER A 301 6.25 -35.13 0.83
N ASP A 302 6.05 -34.21 1.78
CA ASP A 302 5.36 -34.48 3.06
C ASP A 302 3.86 -34.16 3.05
N GLY A 303 3.31 -33.75 1.89
CA GLY A 303 1.91 -33.41 1.71
C GLY A 303 1.55 -31.94 1.98
N THR A 304 2.52 -31.10 2.39
CA THR A 304 2.31 -29.67 2.60
C THR A 304 1.82 -28.99 1.31
N LYS A 305 0.70 -28.26 1.39
CA LYS A 305 0.13 -27.51 0.26
C LYS A 305 1.03 -26.32 -0.09
N VAL A 306 1.17 -26.07 -1.39
CA VAL A 306 1.96 -24.94 -1.91
C VAL A 306 1.11 -24.03 -2.83
N TYR A 307 1.43 -22.75 -2.83
CA TYR A 307 0.79 -21.67 -3.59
C TYR A 307 1.53 -21.42 -4.92
N ALA A 308 1.33 -20.27 -5.58
CA ALA A 308 1.89 -20.00 -6.91
C ALA A 308 3.41 -20.16 -7.00
N LEU A 309 4.10 -19.73 -5.95
CA LEU A 309 5.56 -19.73 -5.85
C LEU A 309 6.11 -20.93 -5.09
N GLY A 310 7.31 -21.32 -5.50
CA GLY A 310 8.20 -22.23 -4.80
C GLY A 310 8.34 -21.89 -3.33
N VAL A 311 7.99 -22.83 -2.44
CA VAL A 311 8.46 -22.79 -1.04
C VAL A 311 9.31 -23.99 -0.68
N THR A 312 10.25 -23.76 0.23
CA THR A 312 11.15 -24.76 0.78
C THR A 312 10.58 -25.41 2.04
N LYS A 313 10.91 -26.68 2.23
CA LYS A 313 10.50 -27.46 3.40
C LYS A 313 10.87 -26.71 4.70
N GLY A 314 9.88 -26.50 5.57
CA GLY A 314 10.04 -25.81 6.87
C GLY A 314 9.77 -24.31 6.85
N TYR A 315 9.42 -23.72 5.70
CA TYR A 315 9.04 -22.31 5.59
C TYR A 315 7.53 -22.15 5.34
N ALA A 316 6.96 -21.09 5.89
CA ALA A 316 5.56 -20.76 5.67
C ALA A 316 5.32 -20.41 4.19
N PRO A 317 4.22 -20.87 3.59
CA PRO A 317 3.88 -20.51 2.23
C PRO A 317 3.68 -18.99 2.07
N GLN A 318 4.18 -18.41 0.98
CA GLN A 318 3.96 -16.98 0.71
C GLN A 318 2.54 -16.73 0.17
N ASP A 319 1.86 -15.73 0.73
CA ASP A 319 0.51 -15.31 0.30
C ASP A 319 0.55 -14.61 -1.08
N ASP A 320 -0.35 -15.04 -1.97
CA ASP A 320 -0.49 -14.56 -3.35
C ASP A 320 -1.39 -13.32 -3.46
N SER A 321 -2.00 -12.85 -2.36
CA SER A 321 -3.05 -11.80 -2.35
C SER A 321 -2.64 -10.44 -2.97
N ASP A 322 -1.34 -10.19 -3.15
CA ASP A 322 -0.76 -8.95 -3.68
C ASP A 322 -0.13 -9.13 -5.08
N ARG A 323 -0.31 -10.32 -5.67
CA ARG A 323 0.19 -10.70 -6.98
C ARG A 323 -1.04 -10.96 -7.84
N SER A 324 -1.01 -10.62 -9.12
CA SER A 324 -2.15 -10.86 -10.03
C SER A 324 -2.30 -12.36 -10.39
N VAL A 325 -2.34 -13.20 -9.36
CA VAL A 325 -2.44 -14.65 -9.40
C VAL A 325 -3.68 -15.06 -8.61
N SER A 326 -4.46 -15.98 -9.15
CA SER A 326 -5.70 -16.43 -8.51
C SER A 326 -5.84 -17.94 -8.57
N THR A 327 -6.55 -18.52 -7.60
CA THR A 327 -6.82 -19.96 -7.56
C THR A 327 -8.19 -20.28 -8.09
N PHE A 328 -8.37 -21.51 -8.59
CA PHE A 328 -9.69 -22.09 -8.86
C PHE A 328 -9.87 -23.41 -8.12
N LYS A 329 -11.05 -23.63 -7.56
CA LYS A 329 -11.29 -24.62 -6.50
C LYS A 329 -11.55 -26.05 -6.98
N ASN A 330 -11.99 -26.25 -8.22
CA ASN A 330 -12.34 -27.59 -8.73
C ASN A 330 -12.23 -27.70 -10.26
N ASP A 331 -12.23 -28.95 -10.74
CA ASP A 331 -12.16 -29.27 -12.18
C ASP A 331 -13.43 -28.87 -12.96
N LYS A 332 -14.55 -28.62 -12.26
CA LYS A 332 -15.77 -28.09 -12.90
C LYS A 332 -15.56 -26.66 -13.39
N ILE A 333 -14.80 -25.82 -12.67
CA ILE A 333 -14.45 -24.47 -13.14
C ILE A 333 -13.62 -24.53 -14.43
N VAL A 334 -12.75 -25.54 -14.55
CA VAL A 334 -11.86 -25.68 -15.70
C VAL A 334 -12.61 -26.12 -16.95
N THR A 335 -13.58 -27.02 -16.81
CA THR A 335 -14.39 -27.54 -17.93
C THR A 335 -15.61 -26.67 -18.23
N SER A 336 -16.10 -25.88 -17.28
CA SER A 336 -17.31 -25.07 -17.46
C SER A 336 -17.18 -23.94 -18.48
N GLY A 337 -15.98 -23.38 -18.69
CA GLY A 337 -15.78 -22.11 -19.40
C GLY A 337 -15.38 -20.95 -18.48
N ALA A 338 -15.54 -21.10 -17.15
CA ALA A 338 -15.18 -20.08 -16.17
C ALA A 338 -13.70 -19.66 -16.25
N LEU A 339 -12.77 -20.62 -16.31
CA LEU A 339 -11.34 -20.33 -16.42
C LEU A 339 -11.02 -19.59 -17.73
N CYS A 340 -11.65 -19.99 -18.84
CA CYS A 340 -11.50 -19.32 -20.14
C CYS A 340 -11.95 -17.84 -20.05
N CYS A 341 -13.10 -17.57 -19.44
CA CYS A 341 -13.54 -16.19 -19.21
C CYS A 341 -12.59 -15.42 -18.28
N LEU A 342 -12.10 -16.02 -17.19
CA LEU A 342 -11.16 -15.35 -16.26
C LEU A 342 -9.84 -14.97 -16.96
N LEU A 343 -9.33 -15.84 -17.81
CA LEU A 343 -8.14 -15.59 -18.60
C LEU A 343 -8.35 -14.44 -19.63
N ASN A 344 -9.57 -14.28 -20.14
CA ASN A 344 -9.96 -13.20 -21.07
C ASN A 344 -10.42 -11.89 -20.38
N GLN A 345 -10.80 -11.91 -19.09
CA GLN A 345 -11.50 -10.80 -18.40
C GLN A 345 -10.65 -9.54 -18.14
N SER A 346 -10.45 -8.72 -19.18
CA SER A 346 -10.45 -7.24 -19.13
C SER A 346 -10.39 -6.62 -20.53
N MET A 347 -10.88 -7.28 -21.57
CA MET A 347 -10.83 -6.71 -22.92
C MET A 347 -12.22 -6.68 -23.53
N SER A 348 -12.50 -5.59 -24.25
CA SER A 348 -13.62 -5.50 -25.19
C SER A 348 -13.63 -6.73 -26.11
N ASN A 349 -14.77 -7.00 -26.77
CA ASN A 349 -14.96 -8.15 -27.66
C ASN A 349 -13.86 -8.32 -28.75
N ASP A 350 -13.00 -7.32 -28.96
CA ASP A 350 -11.95 -7.27 -29.97
C ASP A 350 -10.60 -7.90 -29.53
N SER A 351 -10.51 -8.55 -28.36
CA SER A 351 -9.22 -9.10 -27.88
C SER A 351 -9.31 -10.47 -27.18
N ILE A 352 -10.26 -11.32 -27.57
CA ILE A 352 -10.39 -12.68 -27.05
C ILE A 352 -9.18 -13.52 -27.49
N VAL A 353 -8.45 -14.09 -26.52
CA VAL A 353 -7.27 -14.94 -26.77
C VAL A 353 -7.55 -16.39 -26.39
N TRP A 354 -8.31 -16.61 -25.33
CA TRP A 354 -8.66 -17.95 -24.85
C TRP A 354 -10.02 -18.39 -25.38
N PHE A 355 -10.09 -19.63 -25.83
CA PHE A 355 -11.26 -20.30 -26.37
C PHE A 355 -11.44 -21.65 -25.69
N GLN A 356 -12.68 -22.10 -25.59
CA GLN A 356 -13.00 -23.36 -24.95
C GLN A 356 -14.40 -23.80 -25.34
N LYS A 357 -14.60 -25.09 -25.60
CA LYS A 357 -15.93 -25.68 -25.68
C LYS A 357 -16.46 -25.93 -24.27
N CYS A 358 -17.51 -25.23 -23.84
CA CYS A 358 -18.07 -25.32 -22.51
C CYS A 358 -18.55 -26.75 -22.22
N GLY A 359 -18.18 -27.28 -21.05
CA GLY A 359 -18.42 -28.66 -20.64
C GLY A 359 -17.32 -29.64 -21.06
N GLU A 360 -16.39 -29.25 -21.94
CA GLU A 360 -15.34 -30.12 -22.48
C GLU A 360 -13.96 -29.44 -22.44
N GLY A 361 -12.91 -30.23 -22.20
CA GLY A 361 -11.53 -29.79 -22.35
C GLY A 361 -11.11 -28.62 -21.44
N TYR A 362 -10.02 -27.96 -21.84
CA TYR A 362 -9.35 -26.88 -21.12
C TYR A 362 -9.27 -25.63 -22.04
N PRO A 363 -9.13 -24.42 -21.49
CA PRO A 363 -8.88 -23.23 -22.31
C PRO A 363 -7.65 -23.41 -23.20
N LYS A 364 -7.75 -23.04 -24.48
CA LYS A 364 -6.62 -22.95 -25.42
C LYS A 364 -6.73 -21.69 -26.27
N THR A 365 -5.66 -21.28 -26.94
CA THR A 365 -5.67 -20.17 -27.90
C THR A 365 -6.12 -20.61 -29.30
N ASP A 366 -6.98 -21.63 -29.37
CA ASP A 366 -7.49 -22.21 -30.61
C ASP A 366 -8.93 -21.74 -30.82
N SER A 367 -9.13 -20.82 -31.77
CA SER A 367 -10.43 -20.22 -32.06
C SER A 367 -11.50 -21.23 -32.49
N THR A 368 -11.11 -22.42 -32.95
CA THR A 368 -12.05 -23.48 -33.34
C THR A 368 -12.82 -24.06 -32.16
N LEU A 369 -12.34 -23.89 -30.92
CA LEU A 369 -13.04 -24.32 -29.70
C LEU A 369 -14.25 -23.45 -29.35
N GLY A 370 -14.39 -22.30 -30.00
CA GLY A 370 -15.49 -21.36 -29.78
C GLY A 370 -15.24 -20.39 -28.62
N ILE A 371 -15.85 -19.22 -28.72
CA ILE A 371 -15.82 -18.19 -27.68
C ILE A 371 -16.66 -18.68 -26.50
N VAL A 372 -16.17 -18.48 -25.29
CA VAL A 372 -16.96 -18.70 -24.07
C VAL A 372 -17.67 -17.40 -23.71
N TYR A 373 -19.00 -17.47 -23.66
CA TYR A 373 -19.85 -16.43 -23.14
C TYR A 373 -20.37 -16.82 -21.75
N MET A 374 -20.49 -15.83 -20.88
CA MET A 374 -21.21 -15.98 -19.63
C MET A 374 -22.72 -15.99 -19.93
N ALA A 375 -23.49 -16.88 -19.31
CA ALA A 375 -24.87 -17.17 -19.71
C ALA A 375 -25.95 -16.82 -18.67
N THR A 376 -25.60 -16.58 -17.40
CA THR A 376 -26.58 -16.36 -16.30
C THR A 376 -26.16 -15.25 -15.32
N GLU A 377 -26.97 -15.06 -14.28
CA GLU A 377 -26.86 -14.07 -13.19
C GLU A 377 -25.43 -13.93 -12.63
N MET A 378 -24.90 -12.71 -12.65
CA MET A 378 -23.63 -12.31 -12.01
C MET A 378 -23.89 -11.75 -10.60
N ASN A 379 -22.83 -11.49 -9.82
CA ASN A 379 -22.96 -10.60 -8.67
C ASN A 379 -23.21 -9.14 -9.11
N CYS A 380 -23.70 -8.30 -8.19
CA CYS A 380 -23.93 -6.85 -8.43
C CYS A 380 -22.65 -6.12 -8.92
N ASP A 381 -21.46 -6.66 -8.64
CA ASP A 381 -20.15 -6.12 -9.05
C ASP A 381 -19.57 -6.74 -10.34
N SER A 382 -20.37 -7.47 -11.12
CA SER A 382 -19.90 -8.19 -12.31
C SER A 382 -18.83 -9.26 -12.02
N THR A 383 -18.79 -9.82 -10.80
CA THR A 383 -18.02 -11.03 -10.50
C THR A 383 -18.87 -12.30 -10.59
N PHE A 384 -18.22 -13.46 -10.67
CA PHE A 384 -18.88 -14.75 -10.77
C PHE A 384 -19.48 -15.17 -9.42
N ASN A 385 -20.69 -15.72 -9.46
CA ASN A 385 -21.35 -16.34 -8.32
C ASN A 385 -21.57 -17.84 -8.55
N ASN A 386 -22.16 -18.53 -7.58
CA ASN A 386 -22.43 -19.97 -7.64
C ASN A 386 -23.52 -20.37 -8.66
N LYS A 387 -24.27 -19.40 -9.21
CA LYS A 387 -25.26 -19.60 -10.28
C LYS A 387 -24.72 -19.21 -11.66
N THR A 388 -23.52 -18.63 -11.75
CA THR A 388 -22.92 -18.24 -13.03
C THR A 388 -22.61 -19.47 -13.86
N THR A 389 -23.19 -19.53 -15.05
CA THR A 389 -22.99 -20.57 -16.06
C THR A 389 -22.35 -19.96 -17.29
N PHE A 390 -21.77 -20.81 -18.14
CA PHE A 390 -21.04 -20.42 -19.33
C PHE A 390 -21.48 -21.28 -20.50
N GLN A 391 -21.47 -20.71 -21.69
CA GLN A 391 -21.91 -21.37 -22.91
C GLN A 391 -21.16 -20.81 -24.13
N ASN A 392 -21.16 -21.54 -25.24
CA ASN A 392 -20.51 -21.10 -26.48
C ASN A 392 -21.39 -20.26 -27.40
N THR A 393 -22.62 -19.95 -26.98
CA THR A 393 -23.55 -19.08 -27.72
C THR A 393 -23.70 -17.76 -26.99
N LYS A 394 -23.56 -16.64 -27.70
CA LYS A 394 -23.73 -15.31 -27.10
C LYS A 394 -25.16 -15.18 -26.56
N PRO A 395 -25.37 -14.94 -25.25
CA PRO A 395 -26.72 -14.68 -24.76
C PRO A 395 -27.21 -13.30 -25.24
N GLU A 396 -28.53 -13.15 -25.34
CA GLU A 396 -29.14 -11.86 -25.69
C GLU A 396 -28.99 -10.83 -24.57
N ASN A 397 -29.04 -11.26 -23.30
CA ASN A 397 -28.86 -10.41 -22.12
C ASN A 397 -28.09 -11.15 -21.02
N VAL A 398 -27.13 -10.48 -20.37
CA VAL A 398 -26.52 -10.92 -19.11
C VAL A 398 -27.22 -10.18 -17.98
N ILE A 399 -27.77 -10.91 -17.00
CA ILE A 399 -28.46 -10.31 -15.85
C ILE A 399 -27.40 -9.94 -14.81
N ILE A 400 -27.12 -8.65 -14.67
CA ILE A 400 -26.38 -8.10 -13.54
C ILE A 400 -27.43 -7.54 -12.58
N PRO A 401 -27.63 -8.13 -11.39
CA PRO A 401 -28.57 -7.60 -10.43
C PRO A 401 -28.11 -6.23 -9.93
N ASP A 402 -29.04 -5.31 -9.72
CA ASP A 402 -28.75 -4.02 -9.09
C ASP A 402 -28.14 -4.21 -7.69
N HIS A 403 -27.34 -3.24 -7.26
CA HIS A 403 -26.83 -3.24 -5.90
C HIS A 403 -27.98 -3.08 -4.90
N VAL A 404 -28.03 -3.95 -3.89
CA VAL A 404 -28.94 -3.83 -2.74
C VAL A 404 -28.13 -3.38 -1.54
N TYR A 405 -28.20 -2.10 -1.21
CA TYR A 405 -27.42 -1.48 -0.13
C TYR A 405 -28.09 -1.62 1.23
N ASP A 406 -27.29 -1.83 2.28
CA ASP A 406 -27.74 -1.77 3.68
C ASP A 406 -26.60 -1.45 4.65
N PRO A 407 -26.62 -0.26 5.29
CA PRO A 407 -27.33 0.92 4.81
C PRO A 407 -26.70 1.44 3.50
N TYR A 408 -25.36 1.36 3.39
CA TYR A 408 -24.59 2.01 2.33
C TYR A 408 -23.61 1.08 1.60
N LYS A 409 -23.60 -0.23 1.89
CA LYS A 409 -22.78 -1.24 1.20
C LYS A 409 -23.66 -2.30 0.54
N CYS A 410 -23.37 -2.71 -0.71
CA CYS A 410 -24.12 -3.80 -1.40
C CYS A 410 -24.00 -5.04 -0.50
N LYS A 411 -25.12 -5.61 -0.05
CA LYS A 411 -25.13 -6.84 0.76
C LYS A 411 -24.40 -8.00 0.08
N SER A 412 -24.37 -7.98 -1.26
CA SER A 412 -23.82 -9.05 -2.08
C SER A 412 -22.33 -8.88 -2.40
N CYS A 413 -21.87 -7.69 -2.78
CA CYS A 413 -20.47 -7.48 -3.18
C CYS A 413 -19.66 -6.53 -2.29
N GLY A 414 -20.30 -5.85 -1.33
CA GLY A 414 -19.63 -4.88 -0.45
C GLY A 414 -19.35 -3.51 -1.08
N HIS A 415 -19.67 -3.29 -2.36
CA HIS A 415 -19.54 -1.99 -3.04
C HIS A 415 -20.23 -0.90 -2.22
N VAL A 416 -19.52 0.20 -1.98
CA VAL A 416 -20.07 1.37 -1.28
C VAL A 416 -20.97 2.15 -2.24
N ASP A 417 -22.19 2.47 -1.80
CA ASP A 417 -23.11 3.33 -2.55
C ASP A 417 -22.51 4.73 -2.73
N PRO A 418 -22.13 5.15 -3.95
CA PRO A 418 -21.54 6.46 -4.17
C PRO A 418 -22.52 7.61 -3.90
N ASN A 419 -23.82 7.34 -3.82
CA ASN A 419 -24.88 8.33 -3.67
C ASN A 419 -25.54 8.33 -2.28
N TYR A 420 -25.04 7.55 -1.32
CA TYR A 420 -25.63 7.45 0.02
C TYR A 420 -25.70 8.81 0.74
N VAL A 421 -24.65 9.62 0.61
CA VAL A 421 -24.61 10.99 1.14
C VAL A 421 -24.41 11.96 -0.01
N THR A 422 -25.18 13.04 0.01
CA THR A 422 -25.09 14.08 -1.02
C THR A 422 -24.08 15.16 -0.63
N ALA A 423 -23.28 15.59 -1.60
CA ALA A 423 -22.43 16.78 -1.44
C ALA A 423 -23.26 18.06 -1.67
N LYS A 424 -23.13 19.02 -0.75
CA LYS A 424 -23.66 20.38 -0.89
C LYS A 424 -22.49 21.36 -0.86
N ASP A 425 -22.44 22.23 -1.88
CA ASP A 425 -21.37 23.22 -2.04
C ASP A 425 -19.95 22.61 -2.01
N GLY A 426 -19.81 21.39 -2.55
CA GLY A 426 -18.54 20.65 -2.59
C GLY A 426 -18.18 19.87 -1.31
N PHE A 427 -19.08 19.81 -0.31
CA PHE A 427 -18.88 19.07 0.94
C PHE A 427 -20.00 18.04 1.19
N TYR A 428 -19.63 16.79 1.50
CA TYR A 428 -20.57 15.79 2.01
C TYR A 428 -21.06 16.19 3.41
N GLN A 429 -22.37 16.11 3.62
CA GLN A 429 -23.03 16.47 4.88
C GLN A 429 -23.15 15.22 5.76
N ILE A 430 -22.49 15.21 6.92
CA ILE A 430 -22.43 14.02 7.77
C ILE A 430 -23.12 14.32 9.10
N GLY A 431 -24.30 13.76 9.36
CA GLY A 431 -25.06 13.95 10.60
C GLY A 431 -25.22 12.68 11.43
N THR A 432 -24.91 11.51 10.87
CA THR A 432 -25.14 10.22 11.54
C THR A 432 -23.92 9.31 11.50
N ALA A 433 -23.93 8.27 12.34
CA ALA A 433 -22.87 7.28 12.40
C ALA A 433 -22.70 6.52 11.07
N ASP A 434 -23.80 6.16 10.40
CA ASP A 434 -23.75 5.44 9.12
C ASP A 434 -23.19 6.32 8.01
N GLU A 435 -23.52 7.61 7.98
CA GLU A 435 -22.93 8.56 7.02
C GLU A 435 -21.43 8.75 7.24
N LEU A 436 -20.96 8.78 8.49
CA LEU A 436 -19.53 8.88 8.79
C LEU A 436 -18.78 7.59 8.41
N ARG A 437 -19.38 6.42 8.68
CA ARG A 437 -18.83 5.12 8.26
C ARG A 437 -18.85 4.94 6.75
N TRP A 438 -19.86 5.49 6.08
CA TRP A 438 -19.91 5.60 4.62
C TRP A 438 -18.77 6.46 4.11
N PHE A 439 -18.55 7.65 4.66
CA PHE A 439 -17.50 8.56 4.19
C PHE A 439 -16.11 7.93 4.30
N SER A 440 -15.84 7.21 5.41
CA SER A 440 -14.62 6.42 5.55
C SER A 440 -14.48 5.35 4.46
N ALA A 441 -15.56 4.60 4.17
CA ALA A 441 -15.52 3.57 3.13
C ALA A 441 -15.33 4.17 1.73
N TYR A 442 -16.05 5.24 1.42
CA TYR A 442 -15.99 5.97 0.14
C TYR A 442 -14.59 6.53 -0.12
N VAL A 443 -13.97 7.19 0.87
CA VAL A 443 -12.57 7.65 0.78
C VAL A 443 -11.61 6.50 0.51
N ASN A 444 -11.79 5.37 1.21
CA ASN A 444 -10.91 4.20 1.08
C ASN A 444 -11.10 3.39 -0.22
N GLU A 445 -12.16 3.67 -1.01
CA GLU A 445 -12.39 3.10 -2.35
C GLU A 445 -11.73 3.91 -3.49
N GLY A 446 -11.17 5.08 -3.21
CA GLY A 446 -10.47 5.87 -4.23
C GLY A 446 -10.73 7.38 -4.17
N HIS A 447 -11.69 7.81 -3.37
CA HIS A 447 -12.16 9.21 -3.32
C HIS A 447 -11.41 10.04 -2.26
N HIS A 448 -10.08 9.99 -2.30
CA HIS A 448 -9.21 10.49 -1.22
C HIS A 448 -9.29 12.01 -0.98
N ASN A 449 -9.73 12.77 -1.98
CA ASN A 449 -9.85 14.23 -1.94
C ASN A 449 -11.28 14.72 -1.65
N ALA A 450 -12.22 13.83 -1.32
CA ALA A 450 -13.59 14.20 -0.97
C ALA A 450 -13.60 15.11 0.27
N ASN A 451 -14.38 16.20 0.25
CA ASN A 451 -14.52 17.07 1.42
C ASN A 451 -15.78 16.72 2.20
N ALA A 452 -15.76 16.82 3.53
CA ALA A 452 -16.92 16.59 4.38
C ALA A 452 -17.04 17.63 5.48
N LYS A 453 -18.27 17.86 5.94
CA LYS A 453 -18.55 18.62 7.15
C LYS A 453 -19.59 17.93 8.02
N LEU A 454 -19.37 17.92 9.33
CA LEU A 454 -20.35 17.38 10.27
C LEU A 454 -21.53 18.33 10.40
N THR A 455 -22.73 17.78 10.55
CA THR A 455 -23.98 18.54 10.69
C THR A 455 -24.71 18.27 12.00
N ASP A 456 -24.26 17.27 12.76
CA ASP A 456 -24.74 16.93 14.10
C ASP A 456 -23.65 16.18 14.87
N ASN A 457 -23.84 15.99 16.18
CA ASN A 457 -23.03 15.13 17.01
C ASN A 457 -23.23 13.66 16.60
N ILE A 458 -22.13 12.92 16.46
CA ILE A 458 -22.15 11.54 15.96
C ILE A 458 -21.75 10.59 17.08
N LYS A 459 -22.57 9.58 17.34
CA LYS A 459 -22.23 8.48 18.25
C LYS A 459 -21.99 7.19 17.47
N LEU A 460 -20.73 6.79 17.33
CA LEU A 460 -20.32 5.61 16.55
C LEU A 460 -20.64 4.27 17.22
N ASN A 461 -20.69 4.27 18.56
CA ASN A 461 -21.02 3.12 19.39
C ASN A 461 -22.00 3.55 20.50
N ASN A 462 -23.11 2.83 20.64
CA ASN A 462 -24.15 3.13 21.65
C ASN A 462 -23.86 2.56 23.05
N ILE A 463 -22.67 2.01 23.24
CA ILE A 463 -22.21 1.39 24.49
C ILE A 463 -21.16 2.26 25.17
N SER A 464 -21.01 2.10 26.49
CA SER A 464 -19.88 2.66 27.23
C SER A 464 -18.59 1.96 26.81
N ILE A 465 -17.58 2.75 26.43
CA ILE A 465 -16.28 2.21 26.07
C ILE A 465 -15.56 1.63 27.28
N ASP A 466 -15.71 2.24 28.45
CA ASP A 466 -15.11 1.73 29.69
C ASP A 466 -15.69 0.37 30.09
N ASP A 467 -17.01 0.19 29.93
CA ASP A 467 -17.66 -1.10 30.18
C ASP A 467 -17.13 -2.17 29.22
N ALA A 468 -16.94 -1.82 27.94
CA ALA A 468 -16.38 -2.72 26.93
C ALA A 468 -14.92 -3.10 27.19
N LEU A 469 -14.16 -2.24 27.87
CA LEU A 469 -12.79 -2.54 28.29
C LEU A 469 -12.77 -3.41 29.56
N ALA A 470 -13.82 -3.36 30.39
CA ALA A 470 -13.95 -4.14 31.62
C ALA A 470 -14.59 -5.53 31.39
N ASP A 471 -15.48 -5.67 30.41
CA ASP A 471 -16.19 -6.89 30.08
C ASP A 471 -16.04 -7.24 28.59
N SER A 472 -15.26 -8.29 28.31
CA SER A 472 -14.97 -8.75 26.96
C SER A 472 -16.18 -9.35 26.21
N SER A 473 -17.32 -9.55 26.88
CA SER A 473 -18.57 -9.93 26.23
C SER A 473 -19.26 -8.76 25.50
N ILE A 474 -18.91 -7.52 25.84
CA ILE A 474 -19.37 -6.32 25.16
C ILE A 474 -18.43 -6.03 23.98
N VAL A 475 -18.95 -6.08 22.75
CA VAL A 475 -18.14 -5.94 21.53
C VAL A 475 -18.52 -4.64 20.80
N PRO A 476 -17.70 -3.57 20.91
CA PRO A 476 -17.90 -2.35 20.13
C PRO A 476 -17.65 -2.58 18.63
N ASN A 477 -18.35 -1.81 17.81
CA ASN A 477 -18.06 -1.73 16.39
C ASN A 477 -16.72 -1.02 16.19
N ILE A 478 -15.75 -1.75 15.64
CA ILE A 478 -14.42 -1.25 15.34
C ILE A 478 -14.51 -0.18 14.23
N TRP A 479 -13.80 0.92 14.45
CA TRP A 479 -13.65 2.00 13.47
C TRP A 479 -12.72 1.59 12.32
N THR A 480 -13.08 1.96 11.11
CA THR A 480 -12.18 1.90 9.95
C THR A 480 -11.70 3.32 9.67
N GLU A 481 -10.39 3.51 9.73
CA GLU A 481 -9.75 4.81 9.60
C GLU A 481 -10.00 5.44 8.22
N ILE A 482 -10.23 6.75 8.19
CA ILE A 482 -10.28 7.51 6.93
C ILE A 482 -8.83 7.64 6.40
N GLY A 483 -8.60 7.32 5.13
CA GLY A 483 -7.25 7.36 4.55
C GLY A 483 -6.35 6.20 5.01
N LYS A 484 -6.92 5.00 5.19
CA LYS A 484 -6.21 3.79 5.62
C LYS A 484 -5.37 3.18 4.51
N LYS A 485 -5.91 3.13 3.28
CA LYS A 485 -5.25 2.52 2.11
C LYS A 485 -4.36 3.52 1.38
N THR A 486 -4.83 4.75 1.28
CA THR A 486 -4.17 5.86 0.60
C THR A 486 -4.43 7.12 1.42
N PRO A 487 -3.44 8.02 1.60
CA PRO A 487 -3.61 9.21 2.44
C PRO A 487 -4.83 10.03 2.03
N TYR A 488 -5.60 10.47 3.02
CA TYR A 488 -6.69 11.42 2.79
C TYR A 488 -6.12 12.80 2.48
N SER A 489 -6.68 13.46 1.46
CA SER A 489 -6.24 14.74 0.88
C SER A 489 -7.36 15.76 0.71
N GLY A 490 -8.51 15.52 1.34
CA GLY A 490 -9.64 16.45 1.37
C GLY A 490 -9.63 17.41 2.56
N THR A 491 -10.71 18.19 2.68
CA THR A 491 -11.03 19.01 3.84
C THR A 491 -12.12 18.34 4.69
N PHE A 492 -11.85 18.10 5.97
CA PHE A 492 -12.84 17.61 6.94
C PHE A 492 -13.09 18.68 8.01
N ASP A 493 -14.32 19.20 8.08
CA ASP A 493 -14.72 20.24 9.02
C ASP A 493 -15.75 19.70 10.02
N GLY A 494 -15.37 19.54 11.28
CA GLY A 494 -16.27 19.09 12.33
C GLY A 494 -17.34 20.10 12.73
N GLN A 495 -17.22 21.38 12.32
CA GLN A 495 -18.13 22.47 12.68
C GLN A 495 -18.44 22.60 14.18
N GLY A 496 -17.58 22.08 15.06
CA GLY A 496 -17.79 22.06 16.51
C GLY A 496 -18.66 20.92 17.03
N TYR A 497 -19.14 20.02 16.16
CA TYR A 497 -19.83 18.81 16.57
C TYR A 497 -18.84 17.73 17.02
N SER A 498 -19.31 16.90 17.96
CA SER A 498 -18.51 15.81 18.53
C SER A 498 -18.69 14.49 17.78
N ILE A 499 -17.63 13.68 17.79
CA ILE A 499 -17.64 12.27 17.43
C ILE A 499 -17.36 11.47 18.70
N ALA A 500 -18.37 10.74 19.17
CA ALA A 500 -18.33 9.94 20.37
C ALA A 500 -18.30 8.43 20.09
N GLY A 501 -17.73 7.63 21.00
CA GLY A 501 -17.69 6.18 20.87
C GLY A 501 -16.80 5.67 19.75
N LEU A 502 -15.79 6.44 19.33
CA LEU A 502 -14.76 5.97 18.41
C LEU A 502 -13.97 4.85 19.11
N TYR A 503 -14.07 3.62 18.60
CA TYR A 503 -13.37 2.47 19.15
C TYR A 503 -12.47 1.84 18.10
N LEU A 504 -11.17 1.88 18.33
CA LEU A 504 -10.16 1.29 17.46
C LEU A 504 -9.22 0.44 18.31
N THR A 505 -9.03 -0.81 17.90
CA THR A 505 -8.08 -1.73 18.50
C THR A 505 -7.58 -2.72 17.45
N TYR A 506 -6.63 -3.56 17.83
CA TYR A 506 -6.13 -4.68 17.03
C TYR A 506 -6.16 -5.97 17.87
N ASP A 507 -6.04 -7.14 17.22
CA ASP A 507 -6.03 -8.41 17.95
C ASP A 507 -4.77 -8.51 18.81
N LEU A 508 -4.92 -8.31 20.12
CA LEU A 508 -3.83 -8.31 21.10
C LEU A 508 -3.24 -9.71 21.34
N ASN A 509 -3.96 -10.78 20.95
CA ASN A 509 -3.50 -12.15 21.10
C ASN A 509 -2.69 -12.63 19.88
N LYS A 510 -2.77 -11.91 18.76
CA LYS A 510 -2.01 -12.22 17.55
C LYS A 510 -0.58 -11.72 17.64
N LYS A 511 0.38 -12.59 17.33
CA LYS A 511 1.78 -12.20 17.06
C LYS A 511 1.89 -11.69 15.63
N TYR A 512 2.12 -10.39 15.47
CA TYR A 512 2.32 -9.77 14.17
C TYR A 512 3.79 -9.85 13.75
N THR A 513 4.05 -10.19 12.49
CA THR A 513 5.32 -9.89 11.84
C THR A 513 5.49 -8.38 11.68
N TYR A 514 6.73 -7.92 11.49
CA TYR A 514 6.99 -6.49 11.23
C TYR A 514 6.15 -5.94 10.07
N LYS A 515 6.04 -6.68 8.95
CA LYS A 515 5.26 -6.25 7.78
C LYS A 515 3.77 -6.16 8.08
N GLU A 516 3.21 -7.09 8.86
CA GLU A 516 1.81 -7.01 9.27
C GLU A 516 1.57 -5.83 10.23
N LYS A 517 2.49 -5.60 11.17
CA LYS A 517 2.42 -4.48 12.12
C LYS A 517 2.39 -3.14 11.37
N MET A 518 3.25 -2.98 10.35
CA MET A 518 3.28 -1.78 9.49
C MET A 518 1.99 -1.55 8.70
N ARG A 519 1.15 -2.57 8.45
CA ARG A 519 -0.14 -2.43 7.74
C ARG A 519 -1.26 -1.90 8.62
N ILE A 520 -1.10 -1.97 9.94
CA ILE A 520 -2.08 -1.49 10.94
C ILE A 520 -1.46 -0.43 11.84
N ALA A 521 -0.37 0.20 11.38
CA ALA A 521 0.50 1.04 12.20
C ALA A 521 0.03 2.49 12.36
N GLN A 522 -1.01 2.92 11.66
CA GLN A 522 -1.47 4.32 11.68
C GLN A 522 -2.92 4.36 12.11
N ASN A 523 -3.18 4.81 13.33
CA ASN A 523 -4.51 4.71 13.93
C ASN A 523 -4.99 6.05 14.49
N GLY A 524 -6.26 6.33 14.21
CA GLY A 524 -7.01 7.53 14.60
C GLY A 524 -8.34 7.59 13.87
N LEU A 525 -9.05 8.73 13.98
CA LEU A 525 -10.17 9.00 13.06
C LEU A 525 -9.70 8.88 11.60
N PHE A 526 -8.52 9.44 11.33
CA PHE A 526 -7.74 9.29 10.11
C PHE A 526 -6.53 8.37 10.35
N GLY A 527 -6.23 7.53 9.36
CA GLY A 527 -5.01 6.72 9.34
C GLY A 527 -3.84 7.60 8.95
N THR A 528 -3.83 8.01 7.67
CA THR A 528 -2.81 8.91 7.12
C THR A 528 -3.42 10.14 6.45
N LEU A 529 -2.82 11.31 6.69
CA LEU A 529 -3.16 12.60 6.08
C LEU A 529 -2.03 13.10 5.18
N GLU A 530 -2.35 13.59 3.98
CA GLU A 530 -1.40 14.27 3.07
C GLU A 530 -2.15 15.28 2.19
N ASN A 531 -1.67 16.52 2.06
CA ASN A 531 -2.38 17.59 1.33
C ASN A 531 -3.81 17.84 1.87
N ALA A 532 -4.01 17.73 3.18
CA ALA A 532 -5.32 17.71 3.81
C ALA A 532 -5.52 18.86 4.80
N VAL A 533 -6.79 19.19 5.05
CA VAL A 533 -7.20 20.11 6.11
C VAL A 533 -8.21 19.41 7.02
N VAL A 534 -7.90 19.29 8.31
CA VAL A 534 -8.83 18.76 9.31
C VAL A 534 -9.05 19.84 10.35
N LYS A 535 -10.31 20.23 10.60
CA LYS A 535 -10.59 21.30 11.56
C LYS A 535 -11.88 21.13 12.33
N ASN A 536 -11.97 21.76 13.51
CA ASN A 536 -13.18 21.81 14.35
C ASN A 536 -13.70 20.42 14.80
N VAL A 537 -12.82 19.43 14.96
CA VAL A 537 -13.20 18.05 15.31
C VAL A 537 -13.04 17.82 16.80
N ILE A 538 -14.09 17.33 17.46
CA ILE A 538 -14.08 16.98 18.89
C ILE A 538 -14.26 15.46 19.03
N ILE A 539 -13.29 14.77 19.62
CA ILE A 539 -13.38 13.34 19.96
C ILE A 539 -13.77 13.20 21.43
N LEU A 540 -14.87 12.49 21.70
CA LEU A 540 -15.45 12.29 23.04
C LEU A 540 -15.63 10.81 23.35
N ASP A 541 -15.56 10.38 24.62
CA ASP A 541 -15.91 9.02 25.06
C ASP A 541 -15.40 7.90 24.12
N SER A 542 -14.11 7.94 23.81
CA SER A 542 -13.50 7.16 22.73
C SER A 542 -12.24 6.44 23.20
N TYR A 543 -11.88 5.36 22.52
CA TYR A 543 -10.67 4.58 22.79
C TYR A 543 -9.97 4.23 21.48
N VAL A 544 -8.76 4.77 21.30
CA VAL A 544 -7.95 4.54 20.12
C VAL A 544 -6.68 3.80 20.52
N ARG A 545 -6.58 2.52 20.14
CA ARG A 545 -5.43 1.66 20.40
C ARG A 545 -4.77 1.13 19.13
N GLY A 546 -3.46 1.33 19.04
CA GLY A 546 -2.68 0.90 17.87
C GLY A 546 -1.28 0.37 18.21
N PRO A 547 -0.65 -0.42 17.33
CA PRO A 547 0.63 -1.05 17.61
C PRO A 547 1.84 -0.16 17.31
N GLU A 548 1.66 1.00 16.68
CA GLU A 548 2.77 1.88 16.28
C GLU A 548 2.42 3.37 16.49
N ASN A 549 1.89 4.05 15.47
CA ASN A 549 1.62 5.48 15.46
C ASN A 549 0.13 5.74 15.72
N VAL A 550 -0.18 6.35 16.85
CA VAL A 550 -1.55 6.48 17.34
C VAL A 550 -1.82 7.91 17.75
N GLY A 551 -2.88 8.48 17.19
CA GLY A 551 -3.47 9.74 17.64
C GLY A 551 -4.98 9.70 17.52
N SER A 552 -5.71 10.46 18.34
CA SER A 552 -7.18 10.44 18.25
C SER A 552 -7.69 10.96 16.90
N ILE A 553 -7.02 11.96 16.34
CA ILE A 553 -7.35 12.53 15.03
C ILE A 553 -6.60 11.78 13.93
N ALA A 554 -5.27 11.66 14.02
CA ALA A 554 -4.48 11.02 12.99
C ALA A 554 -3.34 10.16 13.54
N GLY A 555 -3.16 8.96 12.97
CA GLY A 555 -1.97 8.16 13.25
C GLY A 555 -0.71 8.77 12.65
N TYR A 556 -0.80 9.21 11.38
CA TYR A 556 0.34 9.67 10.61
C TYR A 556 0.00 10.89 9.73
N VAL A 557 0.80 11.94 9.84
CA VAL A 557 0.68 13.18 9.07
C VAL A 557 1.87 13.36 8.14
N MET A 558 1.61 13.51 6.85
CA MET A 558 2.60 13.76 5.80
C MET A 558 2.64 15.25 5.41
N SER A 559 3.09 15.58 4.19
CA SER A 559 3.30 16.96 3.78
C SER A 559 2.00 17.73 3.51
N ASN A 560 2.05 19.05 3.69
CA ASN A 560 0.98 20.01 3.39
C ASN A 560 -0.32 19.71 4.15
N VAL A 561 -0.22 19.50 5.46
CA VAL A 561 -1.38 19.20 6.30
C VAL A 561 -1.61 20.31 7.31
N THR A 562 -2.87 20.73 7.46
CA THR A 562 -3.32 21.62 8.54
C THR A 562 -4.30 20.87 9.43
N ILE A 563 -4.02 20.81 10.73
CA ILE A 563 -4.94 20.34 11.76
C ILE A 563 -5.21 21.51 12.69
N ASP A 564 -6.45 22.01 12.70
CA ASP A 564 -6.82 23.24 13.41
C ASP A 564 -8.03 23.03 14.31
N ASN A 565 -8.01 23.56 15.53
CA ASN A 565 -9.17 23.52 16.44
C ASN A 565 -9.73 22.10 16.64
N CYS A 566 -8.84 21.13 16.91
CA CYS A 566 -9.21 19.73 17.12
C CYS A 566 -8.92 19.29 18.56
N HIS A 567 -9.87 18.60 19.18
CA HIS A 567 -9.88 18.35 20.61
C HIS A 567 -10.09 16.88 20.93
N ASN A 568 -9.24 16.32 21.78
CA ASN A 568 -9.39 14.96 22.29
C ASN A 568 -9.82 14.95 23.76
N HIS A 569 -10.91 14.26 24.04
CA HIS A 569 -11.39 13.91 25.38
C HIS A 569 -11.40 12.39 25.61
N GLY A 570 -11.02 11.58 24.61
CA GLY A 570 -10.96 10.12 24.70
C GLY A 570 -9.57 9.59 25.09
N THR A 571 -9.51 8.28 25.34
CA THR A 571 -8.26 7.58 25.67
C THR A 571 -7.47 7.20 24.40
N VAL A 572 -6.18 7.47 24.41
CA VAL A 572 -5.24 7.09 23.33
C VAL A 572 -4.15 6.17 23.88
N TYR A 573 -4.01 5.00 23.27
CA TYR A 573 -3.04 3.97 23.67
C TYR A 573 -2.22 3.54 22.46
N GLY A 574 -0.90 3.63 22.51
CA GLY A 574 -0.06 3.05 21.45
C GLY A 574 1.18 2.35 21.95
N ASP A 575 1.83 1.54 21.12
CA ASP A 575 3.05 0.84 21.55
C ASP A 575 4.34 1.56 21.16
N TYR A 576 4.28 2.61 20.32
CA TYR A 576 5.46 3.35 19.86
C TYR A 576 5.24 4.88 19.88
N GLN A 577 4.69 5.49 18.83
CA GLN A 577 4.51 6.95 18.73
C GLN A 577 3.08 7.32 19.09
N VAL A 578 2.87 8.01 20.21
CA VAL A 578 1.52 8.26 20.73
C VAL A 578 1.32 9.74 20.99
N GLY A 579 0.37 10.36 20.30
CA GLY A 579 -0.05 11.72 20.60
C GLY A 579 -1.53 11.78 20.96
N GLY A 580 -1.94 12.70 21.82
CA GLY A 580 -3.37 12.91 22.06
C GLY A 580 -4.14 13.28 20.79
N ILE A 581 -3.49 13.95 19.82
CA ILE A 581 -4.08 14.34 18.53
C ILE A 581 -3.42 13.58 17.37
N VAL A 582 -2.08 13.61 17.29
CA VAL A 582 -1.29 13.03 16.18
C VAL A 582 -0.22 12.06 16.69
N GLY A 583 -0.17 10.84 16.15
CA GLY A 583 0.91 9.89 16.46
C GLY A 583 2.29 10.40 16.01
N ILE A 584 2.48 10.56 14.71
CA ILE A 584 3.75 11.03 14.13
C ILE A 584 3.53 11.98 12.94
N THR A 585 4.45 12.93 12.76
CA THR A 585 4.55 13.74 11.54
C THR A 585 5.82 13.40 10.74
N LYS A 586 5.72 13.24 9.41
CA LYS A 586 6.83 13.09 8.45
C LYS A 586 6.57 13.86 7.16
N GLY A 587 7.17 15.03 6.99
CA GLY A 587 7.05 15.84 5.79
C GLY A 587 7.22 17.33 6.06
N LYS A 588 6.83 18.13 5.08
CA LYS A 588 6.96 19.59 5.06
C LYS A 588 5.61 20.29 5.14
N ASN A 589 5.59 21.52 5.66
CA ASN A 589 4.40 22.38 5.75
C ASN A 589 3.29 21.70 6.57
N ILE A 590 3.60 21.41 7.84
CA ILE A 590 2.69 20.76 8.76
C ILE A 590 2.33 21.74 9.88
N HIS A 591 1.05 22.07 9.97
CA HIS A 591 0.54 23.12 10.83
C HIS A 591 -0.47 22.53 11.80
N ILE A 592 -0.17 22.53 13.09
CA ILE A 592 -1.06 22.03 14.14
C ILE A 592 -1.38 23.19 15.08
N THR A 593 -2.62 23.67 15.03
CA THR A 593 -3.03 24.91 15.69
C THR A 593 -4.30 24.76 16.50
N ASN A 594 -4.42 25.49 17.60
CA ASN A 594 -5.64 25.55 18.42
C ASN A 594 -6.13 24.17 18.92
N CYS A 595 -5.24 23.18 19.01
CA CYS A 595 -5.61 21.81 19.34
C CYS A 595 -5.42 21.51 20.83
N SER A 596 -6.23 20.61 21.39
CA SER A 596 -6.09 20.26 22.80
C SER A 596 -6.31 18.79 23.12
N ASN A 597 -5.60 18.31 24.14
CA ASN A 597 -5.88 17.01 24.74
C ASN A 597 -6.30 17.14 26.20
N SER A 598 -7.38 16.47 26.59
CA SER A 598 -7.81 16.30 27.97
C SER A 598 -8.03 14.83 28.35
N GLY A 599 -8.02 13.93 27.36
CA GLY A 599 -8.10 12.49 27.58
C GLY A 599 -6.77 11.88 28.03
N PHE A 600 -6.85 10.64 28.53
CA PHE A 600 -5.67 9.87 28.97
C PHE A 600 -4.84 9.40 27.76
N VAL A 601 -3.53 9.61 27.79
CA VAL A 601 -2.61 9.16 26.74
C VAL A 601 -1.53 8.28 27.35
N THR A 602 -1.35 7.07 26.81
CA THR A 602 -0.34 6.14 27.32
C THR A 602 0.36 5.34 26.23
N ASN A 603 1.56 4.84 26.53
CA ASN A 603 2.23 3.85 25.69
C ASN A 603 2.58 2.52 26.36
N GLY A 604 2.23 1.42 25.67
CA GLY A 604 2.09 0.08 26.24
C GLY A 604 3.22 -0.91 25.95
N GLY A 605 4.08 -0.63 24.96
CA GLY A 605 5.00 -1.60 24.38
C GLY A 605 5.91 -2.31 25.40
N ASN A 606 6.14 -3.61 25.21
CA ASN A 606 7.02 -4.43 26.08
C ASN A 606 8.50 -4.03 26.02
N ASN A 607 8.89 -3.14 25.10
CA ASN A 607 10.25 -2.67 24.92
C ASN A 607 10.44 -1.32 25.64
N TYR A 608 11.17 -1.32 26.75
CA TYR A 608 11.46 -0.11 27.55
C TYR A 608 12.32 0.96 26.83
N ASN A 609 12.75 0.70 25.58
CA ASN A 609 13.64 1.58 24.81
C ASN A 609 12.97 2.22 23.60
N GLU A 610 11.66 2.04 23.43
CA GLU A 610 10.95 2.43 22.22
C GLU A 610 9.62 3.08 22.61
N GLY A 611 9.42 4.34 22.22
CA GLY A 611 8.11 4.97 22.20
C GLY A 611 8.06 6.37 22.79
N ASN A 612 7.66 7.32 21.97
CA ASN A 612 7.54 8.73 22.33
C ASN A 612 6.07 9.06 22.56
N LEU A 613 5.80 9.88 23.56
CA LEU A 613 4.45 10.25 23.97
C LEU A 613 4.32 11.76 24.11
N GLY A 614 3.34 12.34 23.43
CA GLY A 614 3.01 13.75 23.56
C GLY A 614 1.55 13.98 23.88
N GLY A 615 1.23 15.03 24.63
CA GLY A 615 -0.17 15.43 24.82
C GLY A 615 -0.86 15.80 23.50
N ILE A 616 -0.13 16.36 22.53
CA ILE A 616 -0.65 16.68 21.19
C ILE A 616 -0.03 15.77 20.13
N ILE A 617 1.31 15.71 20.05
CA ILE A 617 2.05 14.97 19.02
C ILE A 617 3.03 13.99 19.66
N GLY A 618 2.97 12.71 19.29
CA GLY A 618 3.94 11.71 19.77
C GLY A 618 5.36 12.02 19.30
N CYS A 619 5.55 12.17 17.98
CA CYS A 619 6.86 12.51 17.43
C CYS A 619 6.80 13.38 16.16
N ILE A 620 7.77 14.29 16.06
CA ILE A 620 8.07 15.06 14.85
C ILE A 620 9.36 14.49 14.25
N SER A 621 9.25 13.80 13.11
CA SER A 621 10.35 13.11 12.42
C SER A 621 10.52 13.60 10.97
N ASN A 622 10.77 14.91 10.82
CA ASN A 622 10.85 15.62 9.53
C ASN A 622 12.32 15.89 9.11
N ASN A 623 12.53 16.44 7.91
CA ASN A 623 13.86 16.83 7.44
C ASN A 623 14.19 18.28 7.83
N LYS A 624 15.48 18.65 7.79
CA LYS A 624 15.92 20.03 8.07
C LYS A 624 15.39 20.98 6.99
N GLY A 625 14.75 22.08 7.40
CA GLY A 625 14.19 23.11 6.50
C GLY A 625 12.68 23.01 6.27
N ASP A 626 12.01 22.00 6.84
CA ASP A 626 10.57 21.84 6.78
C ASP A 626 9.87 22.88 7.66
N SER A 627 8.86 23.60 7.14
CA SER A 627 8.06 24.54 7.93
C SER A 627 7.07 23.76 8.79
N ILE A 628 7.32 23.71 10.10
CA ILE A 628 6.47 23.02 11.07
C ILE A 628 6.17 23.98 12.21
N TYR A 629 4.89 24.15 12.53
CA TYR A 629 4.51 24.90 13.71
C TYR A 629 3.40 24.24 14.51
N VAL A 630 3.57 24.33 15.83
CA VAL A 630 2.61 23.88 16.85
C VAL A 630 2.23 25.12 17.65
N LYS A 631 1.02 25.65 17.44
CA LYS A 631 0.62 26.93 18.03
C LYS A 631 -0.70 26.85 18.77
N ASN A 632 -0.84 27.60 19.86
CA ASN A 632 -2.08 27.66 20.63
C ASN A 632 -2.58 26.27 21.06
N CYS A 633 -1.67 25.34 21.36
CA CYS A 633 -2.03 23.96 21.67
C CYS A 633 -1.80 23.65 23.15
N PHE A 634 -2.66 22.81 23.74
CA PHE A 634 -2.53 22.52 25.17
C PHE A 634 -2.93 21.13 25.61
N ASN A 635 -2.30 20.65 26.69
CA ASN A 635 -2.64 19.38 27.32
C ASN A 635 -3.12 19.60 28.77
N LYS A 636 -4.30 19.05 29.06
CA LYS A 636 -4.88 18.89 30.41
C LYS A 636 -4.97 17.41 30.82
N GLY A 637 -4.81 16.49 29.88
CA GLY A 637 -4.94 15.06 30.11
C GLY A 637 -3.73 14.46 30.80
N ILE A 638 -3.93 13.35 31.50
CA ILE A 638 -2.85 12.60 32.13
C ILE A 638 -2.04 11.87 31.06
N LEU A 639 -0.72 11.98 31.12
CA LEU A 639 0.23 11.35 30.22
C LEU A 639 1.03 10.30 30.98
N SER A 640 1.04 9.05 30.50
CA SER A 640 1.83 7.96 31.09
C SER A 640 2.67 7.24 30.02
N GLY A 641 3.95 7.59 29.92
CA GLY A 641 4.81 7.16 28.81
C GLY A 641 6.16 6.56 29.23
N ARG A 642 6.83 5.91 28.28
CA ARG A 642 8.06 5.14 28.52
C ARG A 642 9.35 5.90 28.24
N LEU A 643 9.64 6.31 26.99
CA LEU A 643 10.97 6.81 26.61
C LEU A 643 11.10 8.34 26.64
N PHE A 644 10.40 9.04 25.76
CA PHE A 644 10.36 10.50 25.70
C PHE A 644 8.93 10.96 25.88
N VAL A 645 8.64 11.66 26.98
CA VAL A 645 7.29 12.12 27.31
C VAL A 645 7.26 13.64 27.40
N GLY A 646 6.51 14.27 26.50
CA GLY A 646 6.35 15.72 26.44
C GLY A 646 4.90 16.14 26.68
N GLY A 647 4.67 17.21 27.44
CA GLY A 647 3.32 17.72 27.65
C GLY A 647 2.60 18.10 26.35
N ILE A 648 3.33 18.56 25.34
CA ILE A 648 2.80 18.88 23.99
C ILE A 648 3.35 17.93 22.94
N VAL A 649 4.69 17.83 22.82
CA VAL A 649 5.35 16.98 21.83
C VAL A 649 6.31 16.02 22.52
N GLY A 650 6.16 14.72 22.27
CA GLY A 650 7.00 13.69 22.88
C GLY A 650 8.46 13.79 22.48
N TYR A 651 8.76 13.67 21.18
CA TYR A 651 10.12 13.78 20.66
C TYR A 651 10.20 14.52 19.33
N CYS A 652 11.11 15.49 19.23
CA CYS A 652 11.26 16.37 18.08
C CYS A 652 12.65 16.27 17.47
N LEU A 653 12.72 15.79 16.22
CA LEU A 653 13.96 15.58 15.46
C LEU A 653 14.29 16.73 14.50
N SER A 654 13.39 17.72 14.38
CA SER A 654 13.42 18.72 13.31
C SER A 654 13.10 20.11 13.83
N TYR A 655 13.45 21.13 13.04
CA TYR A 655 13.08 22.51 13.36
C TYR A 655 11.57 22.66 13.49
N THR A 656 11.13 23.19 14.63
CA THR A 656 9.71 23.44 14.93
C THR A 656 9.56 24.78 15.64
N ASP A 657 8.58 25.57 15.20
CA ASP A 657 8.11 26.77 15.91
C ASP A 657 6.97 26.38 16.85
N ILE A 658 7.29 26.23 18.14
CA ILE A 658 6.33 25.99 19.21
C ILE A 658 6.02 27.31 19.92
N ASN A 659 4.78 27.75 19.80
CA ASN A 659 4.37 29.07 20.27
C ASN A 659 3.03 29.00 21.00
N ALA A 660 2.90 29.73 22.10
CA ALA A 660 1.65 29.81 22.86
C ALA A 660 1.09 28.41 23.20
N CYS A 661 1.93 27.50 23.72
CA CYS A 661 1.52 26.14 24.07
C CYS A 661 1.71 25.84 25.55
N TYR A 662 0.82 25.05 26.15
CA TYR A 662 0.91 24.78 27.58
C TYR A 662 0.49 23.39 28.03
N ASN A 663 1.14 22.91 29.10
CA ASN A 663 0.76 21.67 29.77
C ASN A 663 0.36 21.95 31.22
N ILE A 664 -0.84 21.51 31.59
CA ILE A 664 -1.30 21.43 32.98
C ILE A 664 -1.63 19.99 33.40
N GLY A 665 -1.61 19.04 32.45
CA GLY A 665 -1.80 17.62 32.72
C GLY A 665 -0.60 17.01 33.44
N GLU A 666 -0.86 15.98 34.24
CA GLU A 666 0.19 15.21 34.91
C GLU A 666 0.98 14.37 33.91
N ILE A 667 2.31 14.36 34.07
CA ILE A 667 3.23 13.55 33.28
C ILE A 667 3.86 12.50 34.20
N THR A 668 3.63 11.23 33.90
CA THR A 668 4.39 10.11 34.46
C THR A 668 5.24 9.48 33.36
N ALA A 669 6.56 9.45 33.54
CA ALA A 669 7.49 8.93 32.54
C ALA A 669 8.45 7.87 33.13
N CYS A 670 8.73 6.80 32.38
CA CYS A 670 9.79 5.85 32.77
C CYS A 670 11.20 6.32 32.36
N GLY A 671 11.31 7.28 31.44
CA GLY A 671 12.56 7.73 30.83
C GLY A 671 12.70 9.24 30.89
N ASN A 672 12.98 9.87 29.75
CA ASN A 672 13.11 11.31 29.64
C ASN A 672 11.73 11.98 29.58
N SER A 673 11.61 13.10 30.29
CA SER A 673 10.36 13.88 30.33
C SER A 673 10.61 15.38 30.24
N ALA A 674 9.66 16.06 29.62
CA ALA A 674 9.65 17.51 29.48
C ALA A 674 8.23 18.06 29.64
N GLY A 675 8.07 19.18 30.33
CA GLY A 675 6.76 19.80 30.51
C GLY A 675 6.10 20.24 29.19
N ILE A 676 6.88 20.53 28.15
CA ILE A 676 6.36 20.91 26.82
C ILE A 676 6.87 19.96 25.73
N ILE A 677 8.19 19.89 25.54
CA ILE A 677 8.78 19.23 24.36
C ILE A 677 10.16 18.67 24.66
N PHE A 678 10.47 17.50 24.10
CA PHE A 678 11.82 16.93 24.11
C PHE A 678 12.45 16.96 22.70
N PHE A 679 13.57 17.65 22.54
CA PHE A 679 14.32 17.78 21.29
C PHE A 679 15.45 16.75 21.17
N SER A 680 15.77 16.35 19.94
CA SER A 680 17.01 15.62 19.65
C SER A 680 18.23 16.54 19.75
N ASN A 681 19.40 15.98 20.09
CA ASN A 681 20.61 16.77 20.26
C ASN A 681 21.00 17.48 18.96
N GLY A 682 21.20 18.80 19.03
CA GLY A 682 21.58 19.63 17.88
C GLY A 682 20.42 20.03 16.97
N THR A 683 19.17 19.71 17.33
CA THR A 683 17.99 20.24 16.63
C THR A 683 17.84 21.73 16.92
N GLU A 684 17.78 22.55 15.87
CA GLU A 684 17.37 23.96 15.95
C GLU A 684 15.87 24.03 16.27
N TYR A 685 15.40 25.00 17.07
CA TYR A 685 13.97 25.17 17.38
C TYR A 685 13.66 26.62 17.72
N LYS A 686 12.37 26.97 17.75
CA LYS A 686 11.88 28.22 18.35
C LYS A 686 10.78 27.89 19.36
N MET A 687 10.94 28.33 20.60
CA MET A 687 9.98 28.07 21.69
C MET A 687 9.64 29.36 22.41
N THR A 688 8.39 29.81 22.28
CA THR A 688 7.98 31.12 22.83
C THR A 688 6.59 31.07 23.45
N GLN A 689 6.35 31.89 24.47
CA GLN A 689 5.03 32.03 25.11
C GLN A 689 4.47 30.69 25.60
N CYS A 690 5.32 29.75 26.02
CA CYS A 690 4.90 28.44 26.48
C CYS A 690 4.96 28.32 28.01
N PHE A 691 4.10 27.49 28.61
CA PHE A 691 4.22 27.20 30.03
C PHE A 691 3.86 25.78 30.46
N ASN A 692 4.52 25.29 31.51
CA ASN A 692 4.14 24.05 32.17
C ASN A 692 3.79 24.32 33.64
N SER A 693 2.58 23.94 34.05
CA SER A 693 2.21 23.83 35.48
C SER A 693 1.81 22.42 35.89
N GLY A 694 1.83 21.47 34.94
CA GLY A 694 1.61 20.05 35.20
C GLY A 694 2.77 19.43 35.99
N GLN A 695 2.43 18.53 36.91
CA GLN A 695 3.41 17.76 37.67
C GLN A 695 4.14 16.77 36.75
N ILE A 696 5.44 16.59 36.96
CA ILE A 696 6.27 15.65 36.21
C ILE A 696 6.90 14.65 37.18
N THR A 697 6.56 13.38 37.03
CA THR A 697 7.04 12.27 37.84
C THR A 697 7.79 11.28 36.97
N ASN A 698 9.08 11.05 37.25
CA ASN A 698 9.83 9.96 36.61
C ASN A 698 9.83 8.72 37.50
N VAL A 699 9.32 7.60 36.99
CA VAL A 699 9.38 6.29 37.65
C VAL A 699 10.61 5.53 37.17
N ASN A 700 11.56 5.27 38.07
CA ASN A 700 12.82 4.64 37.68
C ASN A 700 12.62 3.15 37.40
N THR A 701 12.57 2.75 36.12
CA THR A 701 12.40 1.36 35.70
C THR A 701 13.67 0.74 35.08
N GLY A 702 14.84 1.35 35.25
CA GLY A 702 16.11 0.83 34.70
C GLY A 702 16.39 1.21 33.23
N THR A 703 15.72 2.22 32.69
CA THR A 703 15.93 2.83 31.37
C THR A 703 17.24 3.64 31.31
N ARG A 704 17.83 3.79 30.11
CA ARG A 704 19.20 4.36 29.94
C ARG A 704 19.33 5.87 30.12
N ASN A 705 18.26 6.64 30.31
CA ASN A 705 18.31 8.08 30.53
C ASN A 705 17.03 8.52 31.28
N ASN A 706 17.17 9.31 32.36
CA ASN A 706 16.08 9.80 33.20
C ASN A 706 16.11 11.34 33.31
N GLY A 707 16.36 12.03 32.19
CA GLY A 707 16.34 13.49 32.17
C GLY A 707 14.94 14.03 32.45
N LYS A 708 14.81 15.02 33.33
CA LYS A 708 13.55 15.70 33.63
C LYS A 708 13.73 17.20 33.47
N GLU A 709 12.89 17.80 32.64
CA GLU A 709 12.94 19.23 32.34
C GLU A 709 11.56 19.86 32.53
N ALA A 710 11.48 21.02 33.19
CA ALA A 710 10.18 21.66 33.40
C ALA A 710 9.56 22.17 32.10
N LEU A 711 10.35 22.40 31.04
CA LEU A 711 9.88 22.87 29.74
C LEU A 711 10.45 22.04 28.58
N CYS A 712 11.76 22.13 28.32
CA CYS A 712 12.44 21.34 27.29
C CYS A 712 13.92 21.12 27.63
N ASN A 713 14.58 20.17 26.94
CA ASN A 713 16.00 19.83 27.06
C ASN A 713 16.92 20.64 26.13
N GLY A 714 16.45 21.81 25.68
CA GLY A 714 17.19 22.67 24.76
C GLY A 714 18.16 23.64 25.46
N THR A 715 18.92 24.39 24.65
CA THR A 715 19.80 25.46 25.13
C THR A 715 19.05 26.79 25.26
N ASN A 716 19.38 27.58 26.27
CA ASN A 716 18.81 28.91 26.47
C ASN A 716 19.40 29.92 25.47
N ASP A 717 18.85 29.95 24.26
CA ASP A 717 19.12 30.98 23.26
C ASP A 717 18.02 32.05 23.33
N PRO A 718 18.32 33.29 23.73
CA PRO A 718 17.32 34.34 23.91
C PRO A 718 16.66 34.82 22.62
N GLU A 719 17.22 34.53 21.44
CA GLU A 719 16.60 34.90 20.15
C GLU A 719 15.52 33.90 19.73
N THR A 720 15.70 32.62 20.09
CA THR A 720 14.83 31.52 19.65
C THR A 720 13.99 30.95 20.79
N CYS A 721 14.35 31.20 22.04
CA CYS A 721 13.69 30.65 23.22
C CYS A 721 13.51 31.73 24.32
N PHE A 722 12.31 32.31 24.41
CA PHE A 722 12.03 33.38 25.36
C PHE A 722 10.55 33.43 25.75
N ASN A 723 10.26 34.16 26.84
CA ASN A 723 8.90 34.33 27.36
C ASN A 723 8.21 33.00 27.69
N ASN A 724 8.93 32.07 28.33
CA ASN A 724 8.41 30.79 28.77
C ASN A 724 8.43 30.68 30.30
N TYR A 725 7.43 30.03 30.89
CA TYR A 725 7.25 29.95 32.34
C TYR A 725 6.99 28.53 32.82
N TYR A 726 7.39 28.20 34.03
CA TYR A 726 7.02 26.93 34.63
C TYR A 726 6.69 27.08 36.11
N LEU A 727 5.80 26.22 36.62
CA LEU A 727 5.47 26.20 38.04
C LEU A 727 6.71 25.81 38.84
N MET A 728 7.09 26.65 39.79
CA MET A 728 8.26 26.45 40.65
C MET A 728 8.12 25.14 41.42
N GLY A 729 9.14 24.29 41.33
CA GLY A 729 9.23 22.99 41.98
C GLY A 729 10.63 22.38 41.84
N ASP A 730 10.74 21.07 42.06
CA ASP A 730 12.03 20.34 42.12
C ASP A 730 12.67 20.06 40.75
N ILE A 731 12.06 20.55 39.67
CA ILE A 731 12.50 20.33 38.29
C ILE A 731 12.76 21.72 37.70
N PRO A 732 14.03 22.10 37.47
CA PRO A 732 14.34 23.36 36.83
C PRO A 732 14.13 23.26 35.31
N SER A 733 14.25 24.39 34.63
CA SER A 733 14.51 24.43 33.20
C SER A 733 15.40 25.63 32.87
N SER A 734 16.37 25.44 31.98
CA SER A 734 17.28 26.51 31.54
C SER A 734 16.61 27.52 30.60
N VAL A 735 15.47 27.16 30.00
CA VAL A 735 14.82 27.88 28.90
C VAL A 735 13.56 28.66 29.31
N GLY A 736 13.33 28.85 30.60
CA GLY A 736 12.17 29.57 31.10
C GLY A 736 12.34 30.07 32.53
N THR A 737 11.33 30.80 33.01
CA THR A 737 11.33 31.41 34.35
C THR A 737 10.42 30.61 35.29
N ALA A 738 10.94 30.22 36.45
CA ALA A 738 10.15 29.62 37.52
C ALA A 738 9.19 30.65 38.11
N MET A 739 7.91 30.31 38.20
CA MET A 739 6.85 31.16 38.76
C MET A 739 6.12 30.40 39.87
N ARG A 740 5.78 31.09 40.94
CA ARG A 740 5.01 30.49 42.03
C ARG A 740 3.53 30.32 41.65
N GLN A 741 2.82 29.48 42.41
CA GLN A 741 1.40 29.22 42.20
C GLN A 741 0.53 30.49 42.29
N ASP A 742 0.84 31.40 43.23
CA ASP A 742 0.15 32.68 43.37
C ASP A 742 0.33 33.58 42.14
N GLN A 743 1.49 33.52 41.49
CA GLN A 743 1.76 34.30 40.28
C GLN A 743 1.04 33.75 39.04
N PHE A 744 0.87 32.42 38.96
CA PHE A 744 0.02 31.81 37.94
C PHE A 744 -1.45 32.19 38.12
N ALA A 745 -1.93 32.29 39.36
CA ALA A 745 -3.32 32.63 39.67
C ALA A 745 -3.62 34.15 39.62
N SER A 746 -2.61 35.01 39.74
CA SER A 746 -2.81 36.46 39.86
C SER A 746 -3.03 37.20 38.53
N GLY A 747 -2.84 36.54 37.38
CA GLY A 747 -2.80 37.21 36.08
C GLY A 747 -1.39 37.66 35.67
N GLU A 748 -0.40 37.58 36.55
CA GLU A 748 0.98 37.95 36.25
C GLU A 748 1.55 37.15 35.07
N VAL A 749 1.44 35.82 35.13
CA VAL A 749 1.96 34.95 34.07
C VAL A 749 1.19 35.17 32.76
N CYS A 750 -0.14 35.35 32.81
CA CYS A 750 -0.96 35.65 31.63
C CYS A 750 -0.49 36.93 30.93
N TYR A 751 -0.40 38.03 31.67
CA TYR A 751 0.06 39.32 31.13
C TYR A 751 1.47 39.24 30.55
N LYS A 752 2.39 38.53 31.21
CA LYS A 752 3.76 38.33 30.73
C LYS A 752 3.83 37.49 29.45
N LEU A 753 3.10 36.36 29.39
CA LEU A 753 2.99 35.54 28.18
C LEU A 753 2.49 36.36 27.00
N ASN A 754 1.61 37.34 27.25
CA ASN A 754 1.11 38.25 26.23
C ASN A 754 2.06 39.42 25.90
N ASN A 755 3.27 39.46 26.45
CA ASN A 755 4.20 40.60 26.33
C ASN A 755 3.58 41.94 26.79
N GLY A 756 2.64 41.88 27.72
CA GLY A 756 1.87 43.04 28.19
C GLY A 756 0.81 43.56 27.20
N ILE A 757 0.51 42.81 26.14
CA ILE A 757 -0.57 43.12 25.21
C ILE A 757 -1.91 42.75 25.89
N SER A 758 -2.82 43.73 25.93
CA SER A 758 -4.17 43.64 26.52
C SER A 758 -5.21 44.32 25.63
N ASP A 759 -5.06 44.19 24.31
CA ASP A 759 -5.89 44.86 23.29
C ASP A 759 -6.89 43.90 22.62
N GLY A 760 -7.02 42.67 23.12
CA GLY A 760 -7.87 41.62 22.57
C GLY A 760 -7.18 40.74 21.53
N SER A 761 -6.02 41.13 20.98
CA SER A 761 -5.27 40.31 20.02
C SER A 761 -4.39 39.24 20.65
N GLN A 762 -4.19 39.32 21.97
CA GLN A 762 -3.31 38.44 22.71
C GLN A 762 -3.82 36.98 22.78
N PRO A 763 -2.94 35.98 22.85
CA PRO A 763 -3.34 34.57 22.87
C PRO A 763 -3.90 34.11 24.23
N TYR A 764 -3.37 34.61 25.36
CA TYR A 764 -3.77 34.15 26.68
C TYR A 764 -4.80 35.06 27.35
N PHE A 765 -5.75 34.45 28.04
CA PHE A 765 -6.81 35.07 28.81
C PHE A 765 -6.84 34.46 30.22
N GLN A 766 -7.44 35.15 31.19
CA GLN A 766 -7.57 34.64 32.55
C GLN A 766 -8.67 35.36 33.33
N ASN A 767 -9.57 34.60 33.95
CA ASN A 767 -10.56 35.09 34.90
C ASN A 767 -9.95 35.23 36.31
N LEU A 768 -9.90 36.45 36.82
CA LEU A 768 -9.31 36.85 38.09
C LEU A 768 -10.38 37.26 39.11
N THR A 769 -10.01 37.24 40.39
CA THR A 769 -10.81 37.78 41.49
C THR A 769 -10.87 39.30 41.49
N GLU A 770 -9.78 39.96 41.06
CA GLU A 770 -9.68 41.41 41.03
C GLU A 770 -10.38 41.94 39.77
N ILE A 771 -11.57 42.50 39.92
CA ILE A 771 -12.39 43.04 38.83
C ILE A 771 -12.64 44.53 39.04
N ARG A 772 -12.36 45.35 38.02
CA ARG A 772 -12.68 46.80 37.98
C ARG A 772 -13.83 47.06 37.02
N GLY A 773 -14.70 48.04 37.31
CA GLY A 773 -15.88 48.40 36.49
C GLY A 773 -17.22 48.17 37.20
N GLU A 774 -18.34 48.43 36.51
CA GLU A 774 -19.70 48.20 37.07
C GLU A 774 -20.02 46.71 37.06
N VAL A 775 -19.71 46.00 38.15
CA VAL A 775 -20.04 44.59 38.33
C VAL A 775 -21.52 44.45 38.76
N PRO A 776 -22.40 43.76 38.01
CA PRO A 776 -23.80 43.58 38.38
C PRO A 776 -23.93 42.74 39.65
N ASP A 777 -24.91 43.08 40.49
CA ASP A 777 -25.26 42.31 41.67
C ASP A 777 -25.56 40.85 41.28
N GLY A 778 -24.81 39.91 41.87
CA GLY A 778 -24.97 38.48 41.65
C GLY A 778 -24.11 37.84 40.55
N LEU A 779 -23.35 38.62 39.77
CA LEU A 779 -22.54 38.08 38.66
C LEU A 779 -21.21 37.42 39.10
N LEU A 780 -20.78 37.65 40.35
CA LEU A 780 -19.53 37.08 40.90
C LEU A 780 -19.64 35.59 41.27
N ALA A 781 -20.84 35.00 41.26
CA ALA A 781 -21.05 33.65 41.81
C ALA A 781 -20.80 32.49 40.83
N ASN A 782 -20.77 32.74 39.52
CA ASN A 782 -20.70 31.68 38.49
C ASN A 782 -19.45 31.69 37.60
N ASP A 783 -18.56 32.68 37.73
CA ASP A 783 -17.27 32.67 37.02
C ASP A 783 -16.25 31.87 37.81
N THR A 784 -15.84 30.72 37.29
CA THR A 784 -14.71 29.97 37.84
C THR A 784 -13.43 30.81 37.68
N ILE A 785 -12.84 31.22 38.80
CA ILE A 785 -11.52 31.87 38.81
C ILE A 785 -10.48 30.88 38.26
N ASP A 786 -9.71 31.32 37.29
CA ASP A 786 -8.69 30.50 36.66
C ASP A 786 -7.44 30.44 37.51
N LYS A 787 -6.94 29.21 37.71
CA LYS A 787 -5.66 28.98 38.40
C LYS A 787 -4.45 29.30 37.51
N HIS A 788 -4.64 29.34 36.20
CA HIS A 788 -3.59 29.47 35.19
C HIS A 788 -4.11 30.24 33.97
N PRO A 789 -3.23 30.81 33.13
CA PRO A 789 -3.62 31.37 31.83
C PRO A 789 -4.25 30.32 30.92
N VAL A 790 -5.24 30.71 30.11
CA VAL A 790 -5.93 29.84 29.14
C VAL A 790 -5.93 30.42 27.73
N LEU A 791 -6.01 29.55 26.73
CA LEU A 791 -6.12 29.92 25.31
C LEU A 791 -7.58 29.96 24.87
N ASP A 792 -8.40 30.71 25.61
CA ASP A 792 -9.83 30.80 25.39
C ASP A 792 -10.30 32.24 25.56
N LYS A 793 -10.71 32.84 24.45
CA LYS A 793 -11.15 34.24 24.37
C LYS A 793 -12.46 34.52 25.11
N GLU A 794 -13.21 33.49 25.50
CA GLU A 794 -14.40 33.65 26.34
C GLU A 794 -14.02 34.03 27.78
N HIS A 795 -12.74 33.84 28.16
CA HIS A 795 -12.20 34.35 29.42
C HIS A 795 -11.74 35.82 29.27
N ARG A 796 -11.60 36.51 30.40
CA ARG A 796 -11.34 37.95 30.40
C ARG A 796 -9.87 38.31 30.10
N VAL A 797 -9.70 39.49 29.52
CA VAL A 797 -8.39 40.13 29.31
C VAL A 797 -7.79 40.55 30.67
N VAL A 798 -6.49 40.31 30.84
CA VAL A 798 -5.73 40.75 32.02
C VAL A 798 -5.06 42.09 31.74
N TYR A 799 -5.24 43.05 32.64
CA TYR A 799 -4.59 44.36 32.65
C TYR A 799 -3.65 44.51 33.84
N PHE A 800 -2.71 45.45 33.78
CA PHE A 800 -1.75 45.69 34.86
C PHE A 800 -1.61 47.19 35.21
N ASP A 801 -2.09 47.60 36.38
CA ASP A 801 -1.95 48.96 36.90
C ASP A 801 -1.61 48.91 38.39
N ASN A 802 -0.32 48.73 38.68
CA ASN A 802 0.26 48.34 39.97
C ASN A 802 -0.17 46.97 40.49
N THR A 803 -1.40 46.53 40.20
CA THR A 803 -1.93 45.18 40.40
C THR A 803 -2.51 44.63 39.09
N TYR A 804 -2.60 43.31 38.98
CA TYR A 804 -3.25 42.63 37.86
C TYR A 804 -4.76 42.52 38.10
N TYR A 805 -5.57 42.79 37.09
CA TYR A 805 -7.03 42.80 37.20
C TYR A 805 -7.72 42.49 35.87
N ASN A 806 -8.98 42.08 35.93
CA ASN A 806 -9.90 42.10 34.79
C ASN A 806 -10.79 43.34 34.82
N PHE A 807 -11.32 43.73 33.67
CA PHE A 807 -12.30 44.81 33.57
C PHE A 807 -13.69 44.27 33.21
N PHE A 808 -14.75 44.81 33.81
CA PHE A 808 -16.15 44.41 33.56
C PHE A 808 -17.01 45.61 33.10
N ASP A 809 -17.74 45.44 31.99
CA ASP A 809 -18.78 46.38 31.51
C ASP A 809 -20.15 45.65 31.45
N PRO A 810 -21.24 46.13 32.06
CA PRO A 810 -22.54 45.47 32.06
C PRO A 810 -23.23 45.36 30.67
N THR A 811 -22.64 45.92 29.62
CA THR A 811 -23.10 45.84 28.23
C THR A 811 -22.41 44.73 27.43
N SER A 812 -21.53 43.95 28.10
CA SER A 812 -20.50 43.07 27.52
C SER A 812 -20.91 41.61 27.25
N LEU A 813 -22.17 41.23 27.38
CA LEU A 813 -22.62 39.84 27.09
C LEU A 813 -22.50 39.43 25.60
N ASN A 814 -21.94 40.25 24.71
CA ASN A 814 -21.81 40.01 23.26
C ASN A 814 -20.41 40.38 22.70
N ASN A 815 -19.33 39.72 23.14
CA ASN A 815 -18.02 39.73 22.44
C ASN A 815 -17.39 41.11 22.14
N LYS A 816 -17.31 42.01 23.14
CA LYS A 816 -16.68 43.34 22.96
C LYS A 816 -15.25 43.38 23.51
N VAL A 817 -14.34 44.07 22.81
CA VAL A 817 -12.94 44.24 23.18
C VAL A 817 -12.76 45.48 24.07
N ALA A 818 -12.01 45.32 25.17
CA ALA A 818 -11.62 46.42 26.04
C ALA A 818 -10.16 46.81 25.77
N TYR A 819 -9.91 48.08 25.45
CA TYR A 819 -8.58 48.62 25.15
C TYR A 819 -8.10 49.51 26.28
N ARG A 820 -6.88 49.31 26.77
CA ARG A 820 -6.20 50.24 27.68
C ARG A 820 -5.27 51.16 26.90
N MET A 821 -5.45 52.47 27.01
CA MET A 821 -4.59 53.45 26.33
C MET A 821 -3.68 54.18 27.33
N PRO A 822 -2.34 54.16 27.13
CA PRO A 822 -1.42 54.91 27.97
C PRO A 822 -1.47 56.42 27.66
N SER A 823 -1.46 57.25 28.70
CA SER A 823 -1.35 58.71 28.60
C SER A 823 0.07 59.16 28.19
N ILE A 824 0.18 60.09 27.23
CA ILE A 824 1.44 60.83 26.97
C ILE A 824 1.23 62.28 27.38
N HIS A 825 1.81 62.61 28.54
CA HIS A 825 2.11 63.94 29.07
C HIS A 825 1.05 65.04 28.84
N THR A 826 0.15 65.18 29.82
CA THR A 826 0.11 66.28 30.82
C THR A 826 -1.23 66.15 31.57
N GLU A 827 -1.16 65.85 32.87
CA GLU A 827 -2.28 65.78 33.85
C GLU A 827 -3.52 64.88 33.56
N GLY A 828 -3.55 64.12 32.46
CA GLY A 828 -4.68 63.25 32.11
C GLY A 828 -4.57 61.81 32.63
N LYS A 829 -5.60 61.32 33.31
CA LYS A 829 -5.75 59.92 33.78
C LYS A 829 -5.85 58.95 32.60
N ASP A 830 -5.22 57.78 32.72
CA ASP A 830 -5.41 56.66 31.79
C ASP A 830 -6.91 56.25 31.75
N ILE A 831 -7.39 55.88 30.56
CA ILE A 831 -8.78 55.47 30.33
C ILE A 831 -8.82 54.11 29.62
N VAL A 832 -9.82 53.31 29.97
CA VAL A 832 -10.18 52.05 29.32
C VAL A 832 -11.37 52.32 28.41
N ILE A 833 -11.23 51.98 27.14
CA ILE A 833 -12.28 52.13 26.13
C ILE A 833 -12.87 50.75 25.84
N ILE A 834 -14.17 50.62 25.95
CA ILE A 834 -14.90 49.37 25.68
C ILE A 834 -15.99 49.67 24.66
N GLY A 835 -15.99 49.01 23.50
CA GLY A 835 -16.94 49.37 22.46
C GLY A 835 -17.01 48.44 21.26
N THR A 836 -17.94 48.76 20.36
CA THR A 836 -18.07 48.24 18.99
C THR A 836 -17.86 49.38 18.00
N ASP A 837 -17.90 49.06 16.71
CA ASP A 837 -17.96 50.07 15.64
C ASP A 837 -19.13 51.05 15.79
N GLU A 838 -20.14 50.75 16.62
CA GLU A 838 -21.35 51.57 16.79
C GLU A 838 -21.40 52.32 18.13
N THR A 839 -20.90 51.74 19.22
CA THR A 839 -21.05 52.28 20.58
C THR A 839 -19.76 52.21 21.36
N ILE A 840 -19.46 53.25 22.16
CA ILE A 840 -18.31 53.27 23.06
C ILE A 840 -18.72 53.60 24.50
N SER A 841 -18.07 52.93 25.44
CA SER A 841 -18.04 53.23 26.87
C SER A 841 -16.60 53.56 27.26
N LEU A 842 -16.44 54.55 28.13
CA LEU A 842 -15.16 55.01 28.64
C LEU A 842 -15.17 54.88 30.14
N TYR A 843 -14.13 54.28 30.68
CA TYR A 843 -13.91 54.17 32.11
C TYR A 843 -12.53 54.72 32.44
N ASP A 844 -12.35 55.27 33.64
CA ASP A 844 -10.99 55.49 34.14
C ASP A 844 -10.38 54.16 34.64
N ILE A 845 -9.08 54.18 34.92
CA ILE A 845 -8.35 53.02 35.48
C ILE A 845 -8.89 52.52 36.82
N THR A 846 -9.69 53.30 37.55
CA THR A 846 -10.31 52.87 38.81
C THR A 846 -11.61 52.11 38.58
N GLY A 847 -12.06 51.98 37.34
CA GLY A 847 -13.35 51.39 36.99
C GLY A 847 -14.52 52.38 37.03
N LYS A 848 -14.26 53.67 37.27
CA LYS A 848 -15.31 54.69 37.26
C LYS A 848 -15.77 54.92 35.84
N CYS A 849 -17.06 54.74 35.57
CA CYS A 849 -17.66 55.07 34.29
C CYS A 849 -17.55 56.58 34.04
N LEU A 850 -16.89 56.96 32.95
CA LEU A 850 -16.76 58.33 32.46
C LEU A 850 -17.79 58.61 31.35
N LEU A 851 -18.14 57.58 30.58
CA LEU A 851 -19.10 57.62 29.47
C LEU A 851 -19.67 56.22 29.24
N LYS A 852 -20.97 56.08 28.99
CA LYS A 852 -21.63 54.77 28.81
C LYS A 852 -22.39 54.69 27.49
N ASN A 853 -22.15 53.64 26.70
CA ASN A 853 -22.91 53.28 25.49
C ASN A 853 -23.22 54.46 24.54
N SER A 854 -22.28 55.38 24.39
CA SER A 854 -22.51 56.56 23.56
C SER A 854 -22.30 56.22 22.09
N ASN A 855 -23.27 56.65 21.28
CA ASN A 855 -23.25 56.46 19.84
C ASN A 855 -22.33 57.53 19.23
N HIS A 856 -21.16 57.13 18.75
CA HIS A 856 -20.09 58.04 18.33
C HIS A 856 -20.50 58.98 17.17
N ASN A 857 -21.61 58.69 16.47
CA ASN A 857 -22.19 59.51 15.39
C ASN A 857 -23.19 60.59 15.82
N LYS A 858 -23.55 60.73 17.11
CA LYS A 858 -24.43 61.82 17.57
C LYS A 858 -23.61 63.07 17.96
N GLN A 859 -23.89 64.18 17.25
CA GLN A 859 -23.13 65.44 17.23
C GLN A 859 -22.89 66.17 18.57
N ASN A 860 -23.37 65.69 19.73
CA ASN A 860 -23.39 66.48 20.98
C ASN A 860 -22.89 65.77 22.26
N GLU A 861 -22.34 64.56 22.23
CA GLU A 861 -21.81 63.92 23.47
C GLU A 861 -20.33 63.52 23.40
N VAL A 862 -19.78 63.27 22.20
CA VAL A 862 -18.37 62.94 21.98
C VAL A 862 -17.92 63.54 20.65
N ARG A 863 -16.87 64.36 20.63
CA ARG A 863 -16.20 64.79 19.38
C ARG A 863 -14.89 64.04 19.22
N LEU A 864 -14.87 63.01 18.37
CA LEU A 864 -13.67 62.40 17.84
C LEU A 864 -13.15 63.25 16.67
N THR A 865 -12.01 63.91 16.83
CA THR A 865 -11.37 64.66 15.72
C THR A 865 -10.00 64.08 15.42
N VAL A 866 -9.75 63.74 14.15
CA VAL A 866 -8.45 63.23 13.67
C VAL A 866 -7.57 64.42 13.30
N SER A 867 -6.42 64.58 13.96
CA SER A 867 -5.41 65.55 13.51
C SER A 867 -4.61 64.98 12.33
N LYS A 868 -3.94 65.85 11.55
CA LYS A 868 -3.04 65.48 10.44
C LYS A 868 -1.89 64.53 10.84
N SER A 869 -1.70 64.26 12.13
CA SER A 869 -0.69 63.35 12.68
C SER A 869 -1.27 62.06 13.31
N GLY A 870 -2.54 61.72 13.05
CA GLY A 870 -3.14 60.46 13.52
C GLY A 870 -3.55 60.42 15.00
N VAL A 871 -3.63 61.57 15.67
CA VAL A 871 -4.05 61.67 17.08
C VAL A 871 -5.55 61.91 17.14
N TYR A 872 -6.27 61.08 17.89
CA TYR A 872 -7.69 61.22 18.21
C TYR A 872 -7.83 62.10 19.46
N MET A 873 -8.87 62.91 19.57
CA MET A 873 -9.21 63.59 20.84
C MET A 873 -10.66 63.27 21.17
N VAL A 874 -10.96 63.06 22.46
CA VAL A 874 -12.33 62.87 22.97
C VAL A 874 -12.63 63.96 23.98
N ALA A 875 -13.68 64.74 23.75
CA ALA A 875 -14.16 65.73 24.71
C ALA A 875 -15.41 65.19 25.43
N ILE A 876 -15.35 65.12 26.77
CA ILE A 876 -16.48 64.75 27.64
C ILE A 876 -16.70 65.91 28.60
N SER A 877 -17.88 66.53 28.60
CA SER A 877 -18.28 67.56 29.58
C SER A 877 -17.18 68.60 29.88
N ASN A 878 -16.64 69.24 28.84
CA ASN A 878 -15.56 70.24 28.86
C ASN A 878 -14.14 69.76 29.21
N THR A 879 -13.92 68.45 29.39
CA THR A 879 -12.57 67.87 29.56
C THR A 879 -12.12 67.22 28.26
N VAL A 880 -10.97 67.61 27.72
CA VAL A 880 -10.40 67.08 26.48
C VAL A 880 -9.36 66.02 26.81
N TYR A 881 -9.61 64.79 26.38
CA TYR A 881 -8.71 63.65 26.47
C TYR A 881 -7.99 63.49 25.13
N LYS A 882 -6.65 63.47 25.17
CA LYS A 882 -5.82 63.20 24.00
C LYS A 882 -5.62 61.70 23.85
N ILE A 883 -6.06 61.15 22.74
CA ILE A 883 -5.96 59.73 22.40
C ILE A 883 -4.91 59.57 21.30
N ILE A 884 -3.80 58.90 21.60
CA ILE A 884 -2.83 58.51 20.58
C ILE A 884 -3.08 57.04 20.31
N VAL A 885 -3.75 56.74 19.18
CA VAL A 885 -3.84 55.36 18.67
C VAL A 885 -2.49 55.06 18.02
N LYS A 886 -1.84 53.97 18.46
CA LYS A 886 -0.56 53.54 17.90
C LYS A 886 -0.79 52.48 16.84
#